data_AF-A0AAD7U6K9-F1
#
_entry.id   AF-A0AAD7U6K9-F1
#
_cell.length_a   1.000
_cell.length_b   1.000
_cell.length_c   1.000
_cell.angle_alpha   90.00
_cell.angle_beta   90.00
_cell.angle_gamma   90.00
#
_symmetry.space_group_name_H-M   'P 1'
#
loop_
_entity.id
_entity.type
_entity.pdbx_description
1 polymer ?
#
loop_
_entity_poly.entity_id
_entity_poly.type
_entity_poly.pdbx_seq_one_letter_code
_entity_poly.pdbx_strand_id
1 'polypeptide(L)'
;MRPTPRLLRAVASAAQRQNSVSFIGLGRMGSEMAYNLFSRTLVESNGAARFVVCDAREETSHAFVKNFVTQFPGAHVEVATTPAEALLASRTVVTMLPSSPHVRNVYVEEDGIVPALRSLPPDTARSTLCIDSTTLDVEVARTVASEVQKAGAAIVDAPVSGGVTGAKAATLSFLVGGPEHAFQRAHPHLLHMGKNVIYCGDSGAGLVAKICNNLILGVQQIVVAEAMLLGQKLGLDPKVLASVINSSTGACWASAVNNPAPSALPDKSPPCERDYEGGFATSLMLKDMGLATDLAESTGIPLPMGHAAEKIYADVVSEDPELSNKDFSSVYRYLRYTRGGCNVGNEDVEQEAERGPAALINEIARLENTLSRISSSIISTLVVLPLLLALALNEQHVSLTENQLPSFLIWYSHTLQAARLVHAGTDSVNIIQTPTVLRLPPGGLNTCSRALAGLLVPADGSERLVENLRIVDKYSVAPATTYLGSVFPEVLKQPKVEYRQANLTVATTVASCFEPPAGQDPYDYVFDFTGEIQWDRPEAVQITHTFKIARLIGLEAARRKVAAYVRIQHPFYNCKESGSHDEKEDVKPDGVMGTWWHEALRALGAIPDLNLVIVRTALPYGPYVNYLAVIPFTAVAACYGYLKQPMKAVNSPGKYPSHTVHVDDIAGAMWACAEWMAKVGRTEANAIAGEEIPFKNEKSKVDQVDGMVPHNQKVIAPLFNIEDDSKVTLVELGNVIASYFGTTFDFHNFVTNMAAKFRLEDVIEDINEVHVSTWTKMITTSNPPIPQTQFSSYMDVYNLKKHVVAFSADKIKNVIGYKLKRPYFNHETIGEMVEKLKAEHSWPNIDP
;
A
#
# COMPACT_ATOMS: atom_id res chain seq x y z
N MET A 1 -18.23 -60.30 31.05
CA MET A 1 -19.28 -59.53 31.77
C MET A 1 -20.06 -58.72 30.75
N ARG A 2 -21.39 -58.89 30.67
CA ARG A 2 -22.23 -58.01 29.84
C ARG A 2 -22.39 -56.66 30.56
N PRO A 3 -22.18 -55.51 29.88
CA PRO A 3 -22.31 -54.21 30.52
C PRO A 3 -23.74 -54.01 31.05
N THR A 4 -23.87 -53.47 32.25
CA THR A 4 -25.17 -53.27 32.91
C THR A 4 -25.99 -52.17 32.20
N PRO A 5 -27.33 -52.17 32.30
CA PRO A 5 -28.19 -51.12 31.72
C PRO A 5 -27.83 -49.70 32.17
N ARG A 6 -27.29 -49.54 33.38
CA ARG A 6 -26.75 -48.27 33.91
C ARG A 6 -25.50 -47.81 33.17
N LEU A 7 -24.59 -48.72 32.85
CA LEU A 7 -23.38 -48.42 32.08
C LEU A 7 -23.74 -48.04 30.63
N LEU A 8 -24.68 -48.75 30.01
CA LEU A 8 -25.19 -48.44 28.67
C LEU A 8 -25.89 -47.07 28.61
N ARG A 9 -26.66 -46.69 29.65
CA ARG A 9 -27.35 -45.39 29.72
C ARG A 9 -26.39 -44.22 29.98
N ALA A 10 -25.36 -44.42 30.82
CA ALA A 10 -24.30 -43.43 31.06
C ALA A 10 -23.39 -43.22 29.83
N VAL A 11 -23.09 -44.29 29.10
CA VAL A 11 -22.33 -44.22 27.83
C VAL A 11 -23.18 -43.56 26.74
N ALA A 12 -24.49 -43.85 26.65
CA ALA A 12 -25.39 -43.19 25.70
C ALA A 12 -25.58 -41.69 25.99
N SER A 13 -25.72 -41.30 27.26
CA SER A 13 -25.80 -39.88 27.65
C SER A 13 -24.48 -39.14 27.44
N ALA A 14 -23.34 -39.80 27.70
CA ALA A 14 -22.02 -39.23 27.43
C ALA A 14 -21.73 -39.09 25.92
N ALA A 15 -22.13 -40.08 25.11
CA ALA A 15 -22.02 -40.04 23.65
C ALA A 15 -22.94 -38.98 23.04
N GLN A 16 -24.15 -38.79 23.59
CA GLN A 16 -25.07 -37.72 23.17
C GLN A 16 -24.49 -36.32 23.43
N ARG A 17 -23.76 -36.13 24.54
CA ARG A 17 -23.13 -34.84 24.86
C ARG A 17 -21.88 -34.56 24.02
N GLN A 18 -21.17 -35.58 23.54
CA GLN A 18 -19.89 -35.37 22.84
C GLN A 18 -20.03 -34.57 21.53
N ASN A 19 -21.19 -34.62 20.87
CA ASN A 19 -21.45 -33.96 19.59
C ASN A 19 -22.45 -32.79 19.72
N SER A 20 -22.62 -32.23 20.92
CA SER A 20 -23.61 -31.17 21.17
C SER A 20 -23.00 -29.79 21.38
N VAL A 21 -23.63 -28.80 20.75
CA VAL A 21 -23.26 -27.38 20.82
C VAL A 21 -24.47 -26.59 21.31
N SER A 22 -24.30 -25.77 22.36
CA SER A 22 -25.31 -24.79 22.76
C SER A 22 -24.94 -23.38 22.36
N PHE A 23 -25.97 -22.58 22.11
CA PHE A 23 -25.86 -21.15 21.87
C PHE A 23 -26.79 -20.39 22.82
N ILE A 24 -26.21 -19.51 23.63
CA ILE A 24 -26.92 -18.74 24.66
C ILE A 24 -26.86 -17.26 24.28
N GLY A 25 -28.03 -16.67 24.05
CA GLY A 25 -28.20 -15.30 23.54
C GLY A 25 -28.43 -15.28 22.04
N LEU A 26 -29.68 -15.10 21.64
CA LEU A 26 -30.17 -15.11 20.26
C LEU A 26 -30.61 -13.72 19.79
N GLY A 27 -29.88 -12.69 20.23
CA GLY A 27 -30.06 -11.33 19.73
C GLY A 27 -29.72 -11.19 18.23
N ARG A 28 -29.65 -9.95 17.73
CA ARG A 28 -29.37 -9.65 16.31
C ARG A 28 -28.10 -10.32 15.77
N MET A 29 -27.04 -10.38 16.60
CA MET A 29 -25.80 -11.09 16.26
C MET A 29 -25.92 -12.60 16.52
N GLY A 30 -26.37 -12.96 17.73
CA GLY A 30 -26.38 -14.35 18.20
C GLY A 30 -27.23 -15.28 17.33
N SER A 31 -28.38 -14.83 16.84
CA SER A 31 -29.22 -15.64 15.94
C SER A 31 -28.51 -16.00 14.63
N GLU A 32 -27.85 -15.04 13.98
CA GLU A 32 -27.13 -15.28 12.71
C GLU A 32 -25.87 -16.15 12.93
N MET A 33 -25.17 -15.92 14.04
CA MET A 33 -24.02 -16.73 14.46
C MET A 33 -24.42 -18.18 14.76
N ALA A 34 -25.48 -18.38 15.54
CA ALA A 34 -26.01 -19.72 15.86
C ALA A 34 -26.45 -20.46 14.60
N TYR A 35 -27.14 -19.78 13.68
CA TYR A 35 -27.55 -20.36 12.41
C TYR A 35 -26.35 -20.88 11.61
N ASN A 36 -25.30 -20.07 11.46
CA ASN A 36 -24.10 -20.44 10.71
C ASN A 36 -23.30 -21.56 11.40
N LEU A 37 -23.13 -21.47 12.71
CA LEU A 37 -22.48 -22.53 13.50
C LEU A 37 -23.21 -23.86 13.36
N PHE A 38 -24.53 -23.87 13.56
CA PHE A 38 -25.32 -25.08 13.57
C PHE A 38 -25.43 -25.71 12.17
N SER A 39 -25.69 -24.90 11.14
CA SER A 39 -25.82 -25.40 9.76
C SER A 39 -24.54 -26.08 9.28
N ARG A 40 -23.38 -25.46 9.50
CA ARG A 40 -22.08 -26.04 9.11
C ARG A 40 -21.72 -27.27 9.94
N THR A 41 -21.93 -27.20 11.26
CA THR A 41 -21.70 -28.37 12.15
C THR A 41 -22.62 -29.54 11.80
N LEU A 42 -23.86 -29.28 11.39
CA LEU A 42 -24.81 -30.30 10.96
C LEU A 42 -24.34 -31.00 9.68
N VAL A 43 -23.82 -30.22 8.71
CA VAL A 43 -23.24 -30.75 7.47
C VAL A 43 -21.99 -31.59 7.76
N GLU A 44 -21.05 -31.09 8.54
CA GLU A 44 -19.80 -31.81 8.87
C GLU A 44 -20.02 -33.10 9.65
N SER A 45 -21.04 -33.11 10.52
CA SER A 45 -21.41 -34.28 11.30
C SER A 45 -22.32 -35.27 10.57
N ASN A 46 -22.63 -35.04 9.28
CA ASN A 46 -23.59 -35.82 8.51
C ASN A 46 -24.94 -36.00 9.25
N GLY A 47 -25.41 -34.93 9.92
CA GLY A 47 -26.68 -34.94 10.65
C GLY A 47 -26.61 -35.48 12.09
N ALA A 48 -25.45 -35.94 12.58
CA ALA A 48 -25.32 -36.49 13.92
C ALA A 48 -25.20 -35.44 15.05
N ALA A 49 -24.92 -34.18 14.72
CA ALA A 49 -24.82 -33.10 15.70
C ALA A 49 -26.17 -32.79 16.37
N ARG A 50 -26.10 -32.36 17.64
CA ARG A 50 -27.26 -31.90 18.41
C ARG A 50 -27.03 -30.46 18.85
N PHE A 51 -28.08 -29.67 18.85
CA PHE A 51 -28.00 -28.25 19.16
C PHE A 51 -28.94 -27.90 20.29
N VAL A 52 -28.52 -26.96 21.12
CA VAL A 52 -29.37 -26.42 22.19
C VAL A 52 -29.34 -24.91 22.11
N VAL A 53 -30.50 -24.27 22.24
CA VAL A 53 -30.58 -22.81 22.30
C VAL A 53 -31.17 -22.36 23.63
N CYS A 54 -30.66 -21.24 24.13
CA CYS A 54 -31.19 -20.56 25.30
C CYS A 54 -31.18 -19.06 25.07
N ASP A 55 -32.25 -18.38 25.43
CA ASP A 55 -32.35 -16.92 25.42
C ASP A 55 -33.25 -16.50 26.57
N ALA A 56 -33.01 -15.33 27.15
CA ALA A 56 -33.85 -14.79 28.22
C ALA A 56 -35.31 -14.62 27.77
N ARG A 57 -35.56 -14.49 26.46
CA ARG A 57 -36.89 -14.47 25.85
C ARG A 57 -37.18 -15.80 25.18
N GLU A 58 -37.99 -16.62 25.83
CA GLU A 58 -38.38 -17.96 25.35
C GLU A 58 -38.91 -17.98 23.91
N GLU A 59 -39.68 -16.97 23.52
CA GLU A 59 -40.20 -16.80 22.15
C GLU A 59 -39.08 -16.74 21.10
N THR A 60 -37.94 -16.14 21.44
CA THR A 60 -36.78 -16.00 20.53
C THR A 60 -36.17 -17.38 20.24
N SER A 61 -35.99 -18.20 21.28
CA SER A 61 -35.52 -19.58 21.15
C SER A 61 -36.45 -20.43 20.28
N HIS A 62 -37.76 -20.37 20.55
CA HIS A 62 -38.75 -21.12 19.78
C HIS A 62 -38.82 -20.67 18.31
N ALA A 63 -38.76 -19.37 18.06
CA ALA A 63 -38.72 -18.81 16.71
C ALA A 63 -37.47 -19.28 15.95
N PHE A 64 -36.30 -19.24 16.60
CA PHE A 64 -35.05 -19.74 16.01
C PHE A 64 -35.16 -21.23 15.66
N VAL A 65 -35.60 -22.08 16.59
CA VAL A 65 -35.76 -23.52 16.37
C VAL A 65 -36.70 -23.79 15.20
N LYS A 66 -37.87 -23.14 15.19
CA LYS A 66 -38.86 -23.30 14.11
C LYS A 66 -38.24 -22.95 12.76
N ASN A 67 -37.54 -21.81 12.66
CA ASN A 67 -36.92 -21.35 11.43
C ASN A 67 -35.79 -22.29 10.97
N PHE A 68 -34.93 -22.73 11.89
CA PHE A 68 -33.79 -23.59 11.59
C PHE A 68 -34.24 -24.98 11.12
N VAL A 69 -35.15 -25.63 11.86
CA VAL A 69 -35.65 -26.97 11.51
C VAL A 69 -36.46 -26.96 10.21
N THR A 70 -37.14 -25.85 9.88
CA THR A 70 -37.81 -25.70 8.59
C THR A 70 -36.81 -25.73 7.43
N GLN A 71 -35.63 -25.12 7.60
CA GLN A 71 -34.58 -25.09 6.57
C GLN A 71 -33.73 -26.35 6.54
N PHE A 72 -33.58 -27.03 7.69
CA PHE A 72 -32.83 -28.28 7.83
C PHE A 72 -33.71 -29.39 8.43
N PRO A 73 -34.58 -30.02 7.63
CA PRO A 73 -35.42 -31.13 8.09
C PRO A 73 -34.56 -32.29 8.60
N GLY A 74 -34.70 -32.62 9.89
CA GLY A 74 -33.89 -33.64 10.56
C GLY A 74 -32.82 -33.11 11.53
N ALA A 75 -32.63 -31.80 11.60
CA ALA A 75 -31.80 -31.20 12.65
C ALA A 75 -32.42 -31.41 14.04
N HIS A 76 -31.59 -31.81 15.01
CA HIS A 76 -32.00 -31.94 16.41
C HIS A 76 -31.64 -30.66 17.17
N VAL A 77 -32.60 -29.75 17.33
CA VAL A 77 -32.43 -28.52 18.12
C VAL A 77 -33.42 -28.51 19.29
N GLU A 78 -32.90 -28.38 20.51
CA GLU A 78 -33.68 -28.32 21.75
C GLU A 78 -33.64 -26.90 22.35
N VAL A 79 -34.68 -26.53 23.10
CA VAL A 79 -34.74 -25.28 23.86
C VAL A 79 -34.43 -25.58 25.32
N ALA A 80 -33.42 -24.91 25.87
CA ALA A 80 -33.13 -24.88 27.30
C ALA A 80 -33.73 -23.63 27.93
N THR A 81 -34.26 -23.78 29.15
CA THR A 81 -34.89 -22.68 29.91
C THR A 81 -33.89 -21.91 30.76
N THR A 82 -32.75 -22.52 31.09
CA THR A 82 -31.66 -21.89 31.84
C THR A 82 -30.28 -22.12 31.18
N PRO A 83 -29.29 -21.25 31.45
CA PRO A 83 -27.90 -21.48 31.05
C PRO A 83 -27.32 -22.80 31.58
N ALA A 84 -27.68 -23.17 32.82
CA ALA A 84 -27.31 -24.46 33.42
C ALA A 84 -27.80 -25.64 32.57
N GLU A 85 -29.08 -25.65 32.16
CA GLU A 85 -29.63 -26.70 31.29
C GLU A 85 -28.89 -26.77 29.94
N ALA A 86 -28.62 -25.62 29.32
CA ALA A 86 -27.90 -25.54 28.06
C ALA A 86 -26.49 -26.12 28.13
N LEU A 87 -25.78 -25.90 29.25
CA LEU A 87 -24.45 -26.47 29.51
C LEU A 87 -24.51 -27.98 29.80
N LEU A 88 -25.45 -28.43 30.62
CA LEU A 88 -25.57 -29.85 30.97
C LEU A 88 -25.80 -30.71 29.73
N ALA A 89 -26.54 -30.19 28.74
CA ALA A 89 -26.81 -30.85 27.48
C ALA A 89 -25.67 -30.75 26.45
N SER A 90 -24.68 -29.86 26.63
CA SER A 90 -23.75 -29.45 25.56
C SER A 90 -22.28 -29.57 25.93
N ARG A 91 -21.45 -30.11 25.02
CA ARG A 91 -19.99 -30.11 25.18
C ARG A 91 -19.36 -28.77 24.86
N THR A 92 -19.86 -28.07 23.84
CA THR A 92 -19.43 -26.70 23.50
C THR A 92 -20.57 -25.73 23.80
N VAL A 93 -20.29 -24.64 24.51
CA VAL A 93 -21.26 -23.60 24.84
C VAL A 93 -20.75 -22.28 24.29
N VAL A 94 -21.54 -21.62 23.45
CA VAL A 94 -21.24 -20.30 22.92
C VAL A 94 -22.18 -19.28 23.55
N THR A 95 -21.64 -18.17 24.08
CA THR A 95 -22.43 -17.06 24.62
C THR A 95 -22.26 -15.80 23.77
N MET A 96 -23.37 -15.12 23.46
CA MET A 96 -23.36 -13.82 22.77
C MET A 96 -24.38 -12.88 23.41
N LEU A 97 -23.92 -12.12 24.40
CA LEU A 97 -24.78 -11.37 25.33
C LEU A 97 -24.60 -9.84 25.17
N PRO A 98 -25.48 -9.00 25.76
CA PRO A 98 -25.39 -7.55 25.57
C PRO A 98 -24.23 -6.87 26.31
N SER A 99 -23.90 -7.29 27.54
CA SER A 99 -22.93 -6.59 28.40
C SER A 99 -22.47 -7.42 29.61
N SER A 100 -21.49 -6.90 30.37
CA SER A 100 -20.87 -7.55 31.52
C SER A 100 -21.85 -8.08 32.59
N PRO A 101 -22.92 -7.36 33.00
CA PRO A 101 -23.89 -7.88 33.97
C PRO A 101 -24.61 -9.15 33.47
N HIS A 102 -24.91 -9.22 32.18
CA HIS A 102 -25.55 -10.38 31.58
C HIS A 102 -24.60 -11.58 31.54
N VAL A 103 -23.32 -11.36 31.24
CA VAL A 103 -22.28 -12.41 31.30
C VAL A 103 -22.13 -12.93 32.73
N ARG A 104 -22.06 -12.04 33.74
CA ARG A 104 -22.03 -12.46 35.15
C ARG A 104 -23.26 -13.31 35.50
N ASN A 105 -24.46 -12.88 35.09
CA ASN A 105 -25.69 -13.62 35.33
C ASN A 105 -25.65 -15.03 34.71
N VAL A 106 -25.34 -15.12 33.42
CA VAL A 106 -25.32 -16.39 32.67
C VAL A 106 -24.24 -17.36 33.17
N TYR A 107 -23.11 -16.85 33.65
CA TYR A 107 -22.01 -17.71 34.10
C TYR A 107 -22.05 -18.03 35.59
N VAL A 108 -22.35 -17.08 36.47
CA VAL A 108 -21.98 -17.18 37.90
C VAL A 108 -23.18 -17.39 38.83
N GLU A 109 -24.36 -16.88 38.48
CA GLU A 109 -25.56 -16.97 39.34
C GLU A 109 -26.09 -18.41 39.47
N GLU A 110 -27.07 -18.65 40.35
CA GLU A 110 -27.52 -19.98 40.81
C GLU A 110 -27.84 -20.97 39.67
N ASP A 111 -28.52 -20.52 38.61
CA ASP A 111 -28.85 -21.32 37.40
C ASP A 111 -27.87 -21.09 36.23
N GLY A 112 -26.64 -20.66 36.55
CA GLY A 112 -25.59 -20.32 35.61
C GLY A 112 -24.68 -21.49 35.20
N ILE A 113 -23.76 -21.20 34.27
CA ILE A 113 -22.80 -22.18 33.72
C ILE A 113 -21.85 -22.73 34.80
N VAL A 114 -21.31 -21.90 35.69
CA VAL A 114 -20.29 -22.32 36.66
C VAL A 114 -20.85 -23.28 37.72
N PRO A 115 -22.02 -23.02 38.36
CA PRO A 115 -22.64 -24.01 39.25
C PRO A 115 -22.93 -25.34 38.55
N ALA A 116 -23.44 -25.30 37.31
CA ALA A 116 -23.71 -26.49 36.53
C ALA A 116 -22.42 -27.27 36.17
N LEU A 117 -21.32 -26.58 35.82
CA LEU A 117 -20.00 -27.20 35.62
C LEU A 117 -19.52 -27.96 36.86
N ARG A 118 -19.68 -27.36 38.05
CA ARG A 118 -19.29 -27.98 39.34
C ARG A 118 -20.08 -29.24 39.66
N SER A 119 -21.29 -29.37 39.11
CA SER A 119 -22.13 -30.57 39.25
C SER A 119 -21.72 -31.73 38.33
N LEU A 120 -20.95 -31.46 37.27
CA LEU A 120 -20.57 -32.47 36.28
C LEU A 120 -19.45 -33.38 36.79
N PRO A 121 -19.39 -34.64 36.33
CA PRO A 121 -18.22 -35.48 36.56
C PRO A 121 -16.93 -34.80 36.04
N PRO A 122 -15.77 -34.95 36.71
CA PRO A 122 -14.54 -34.23 36.37
C PRO A 122 -14.09 -34.36 34.91
N ASP A 123 -14.22 -35.56 34.32
CA ASP A 123 -13.85 -35.79 32.93
C ASP A 123 -14.81 -35.09 31.95
N THR A 124 -16.10 -35.04 32.29
CA THR A 124 -17.12 -34.33 31.51
C THR A 124 -16.87 -32.82 31.57
N ALA A 125 -16.60 -32.26 32.76
CA ALA A 125 -16.25 -30.85 32.93
C ALA A 125 -15.01 -30.48 32.09
N ARG A 126 -13.93 -31.28 32.16
CA ARG A 126 -12.69 -31.09 31.38
C ARG A 126 -12.90 -31.10 29.87
N SER A 127 -13.83 -31.93 29.42
CA SER A 127 -14.17 -32.04 28.01
C SER A 127 -15.03 -30.87 27.49
N THR A 128 -15.53 -30.01 28.38
CA THR A 128 -16.40 -28.87 28.04
C THR A 128 -15.57 -27.69 27.54
N LEU A 129 -16.12 -26.96 26.56
CA LEU A 129 -15.55 -25.72 26.02
C LEU A 129 -16.60 -24.61 26.13
N CYS A 130 -16.23 -23.49 26.72
CA CYS A 130 -17.01 -22.26 26.69
C CYS A 130 -16.36 -21.24 25.73
N ILE A 131 -17.15 -20.58 24.91
CA ILE A 131 -16.71 -19.53 23.99
C ILE A 131 -17.59 -18.31 24.26
N ASP A 132 -17.05 -17.27 24.88
CA ASP A 132 -17.79 -16.03 25.10
C ASP A 132 -17.47 -15.00 24.02
N SER A 133 -18.42 -14.76 23.12
CA SER A 133 -18.27 -13.80 22.01
C SER A 133 -18.75 -12.40 22.36
N THR A 134 -19.09 -12.16 23.63
CA THR A 134 -19.61 -10.88 24.12
C THR A 134 -18.52 -9.82 24.16
N THR A 135 -18.85 -8.56 23.85
CA THR A 135 -17.98 -7.41 24.17
C THR A 135 -18.31 -6.90 25.57
N LEU A 136 -17.44 -7.22 26.53
CA LEU A 136 -17.57 -6.90 27.96
C LEU A 136 -16.28 -6.32 28.56
N ASP A 137 -16.34 -5.97 29.84
CA ASP A 137 -15.19 -5.56 30.63
C ASP A 137 -14.14 -6.70 30.79
N VAL A 138 -12.87 -6.32 30.74
CA VAL A 138 -11.73 -7.25 30.74
C VAL A 138 -11.62 -7.99 32.06
N GLU A 139 -11.84 -7.31 33.20
CA GLU A 139 -11.74 -7.93 34.52
C GLU A 139 -12.90 -8.88 34.80
N VAL A 140 -14.11 -8.55 34.32
CA VAL A 140 -15.25 -9.48 34.33
C VAL A 140 -14.92 -10.74 33.55
N ALA A 141 -14.38 -10.61 32.33
CA ALA A 141 -14.02 -11.77 31.50
C ALA A 141 -12.93 -12.63 32.14
N ARG A 142 -11.88 -12.02 32.71
CA ARG A 142 -10.84 -12.72 33.45
C ARG A 142 -11.38 -13.46 34.68
N THR A 143 -12.29 -12.82 35.42
CA THR A 143 -12.95 -13.43 36.58
C THR A 143 -13.76 -14.65 36.16
N VAL A 144 -14.60 -14.52 35.14
CA VAL A 144 -15.41 -15.63 34.61
C VAL A 144 -14.51 -16.75 34.08
N ALA A 145 -13.45 -16.41 33.35
CA ALA A 145 -12.50 -17.38 32.85
C ALA A 145 -11.85 -18.18 33.98
N SER A 146 -11.44 -17.50 35.05
CA SER A 146 -10.88 -18.13 36.25
C SER A 146 -11.88 -19.08 36.91
N GLU A 147 -13.14 -18.68 37.08
CA GLU A 147 -14.17 -19.51 37.70
C GLU A 147 -14.52 -20.76 36.87
N VAL A 148 -14.59 -20.62 35.55
CA VAL A 148 -14.82 -21.76 34.63
C VAL A 148 -13.64 -22.73 34.65
N GLN A 149 -12.41 -22.23 34.67
CA GLN A 149 -11.21 -23.04 34.78
C GLN A 149 -11.11 -23.77 36.12
N LYS A 150 -11.46 -23.11 37.23
CA LYS A 150 -11.55 -23.75 38.57
C LYS A 150 -12.63 -24.83 38.61
N ALA A 151 -13.72 -24.66 37.88
CA ALA A 151 -14.76 -25.68 37.69
C ALA A 151 -14.33 -26.81 36.73
N GLY A 152 -13.13 -26.72 36.14
CA GLY A 152 -12.48 -27.78 35.39
C GLY A 152 -12.68 -27.71 33.87
N ALA A 153 -13.34 -26.70 33.31
CA ALA A 153 -13.58 -26.56 31.88
C ALA A 153 -12.63 -25.56 31.19
N ALA A 154 -12.59 -25.59 29.85
CA ALA A 154 -11.83 -24.63 29.06
C ALA A 154 -12.72 -23.47 28.59
N ILE A 155 -12.16 -22.27 28.49
CA ILE A 155 -12.88 -21.08 28.05
C ILE A 155 -11.98 -20.14 27.25
N VAL A 156 -12.55 -19.50 26.25
CA VAL A 156 -11.97 -18.35 25.53
C VAL A 156 -12.94 -17.18 25.50
N ASP A 157 -12.41 -15.95 25.61
CA ASP A 157 -13.10 -14.73 25.17
C ASP A 157 -12.83 -14.53 23.68
N ALA A 158 -13.88 -14.33 22.88
CA ALA A 158 -13.81 -14.23 21.43
C ALA A 158 -14.72 -13.11 20.89
N PRO A 159 -14.58 -11.85 21.34
CA PRO A 159 -15.35 -10.74 20.81
C PRO A 159 -15.21 -10.58 19.29
N VAL A 160 -16.26 -10.02 18.67
CA VAL A 160 -16.39 -9.99 17.20
C VAL A 160 -16.36 -8.58 16.59
N SER A 161 -15.88 -8.50 15.35
CA SER A 161 -16.02 -7.36 14.45
C SER A 161 -16.71 -7.78 13.15
N GLY A 162 -17.54 -6.91 12.55
CA GLY A 162 -18.24 -7.16 11.28
C GLY A 162 -19.76 -6.94 11.29
N GLY A 163 -20.36 -6.73 12.47
CA GLY A 163 -21.79 -6.42 12.61
C GLY A 163 -22.73 -7.53 12.13
N VAL A 164 -24.03 -7.23 12.07
CA VAL A 164 -25.07 -8.22 11.71
C VAL A 164 -24.89 -8.74 10.28
N THR A 165 -24.48 -7.87 9.35
CA THR A 165 -24.20 -8.27 7.96
C THR A 165 -23.07 -9.30 7.89
N GLY A 166 -21.98 -9.09 8.65
CA GLY A 166 -20.88 -10.05 8.74
C GLY A 166 -21.28 -11.34 9.46
N ALA A 167 -22.11 -11.24 10.50
CA ALA A 167 -22.63 -12.40 11.22
C ALA A 167 -23.47 -13.31 10.31
N LYS A 168 -24.37 -12.71 9.51
CA LYS A 168 -25.19 -13.43 8.53
C LYS A 168 -24.35 -14.06 7.43
N ALA A 169 -23.34 -13.34 6.93
CA ALA A 169 -22.45 -13.83 5.88
C ALA A 169 -21.37 -14.82 6.36
N ALA A 170 -21.27 -15.08 7.68
CA ALA A 170 -20.18 -15.83 8.29
C ALA A 170 -18.78 -15.25 7.96
N THR A 171 -18.65 -13.92 7.93
CA THR A 171 -17.42 -13.19 7.61
C THR A 171 -16.89 -12.36 8.78
N LEU A 172 -17.37 -12.63 10.00
CA LEU A 172 -16.88 -11.99 11.22
C LEU A 172 -15.37 -12.17 11.42
N SER A 173 -14.76 -11.21 12.09
CA SER A 173 -13.42 -11.35 12.67
C SER A 173 -13.54 -11.58 14.17
N PHE A 174 -13.01 -12.71 14.65
CA PHE A 174 -12.92 -13.06 16.07
C PHE A 174 -11.54 -12.69 16.62
N LEU A 175 -11.52 -11.99 17.75
CA LEU A 175 -10.30 -11.64 18.50
C LEU A 175 -10.29 -12.49 19.76
N VAL A 176 -9.40 -13.48 19.86
CA VAL A 176 -9.53 -14.57 20.82
C VAL A 176 -8.49 -14.51 21.92
N GLY A 177 -8.93 -14.32 23.16
CA GLY A 177 -8.13 -14.47 24.38
C GLY A 177 -8.41 -15.80 25.10
N GLY A 178 -7.39 -16.36 25.74
CA GLY A 178 -7.51 -17.54 26.58
C GLY A 178 -6.32 -18.50 26.47
N PRO A 179 -6.33 -19.59 27.23
CA PRO A 179 -5.28 -20.61 27.13
C PRO A 179 -5.19 -21.16 25.70
N GLU A 180 -3.98 -21.34 25.18
CA GLU A 180 -3.76 -21.77 23.80
C GLU A 180 -4.51 -23.08 23.44
N HIS A 181 -4.53 -24.05 24.35
CA HIS A 181 -5.28 -25.30 24.16
C HIS A 181 -6.80 -25.10 24.04
N ALA A 182 -7.35 -24.06 24.68
CA ALA A 182 -8.76 -23.69 24.57
C ALA A 182 -9.02 -23.00 23.23
N PHE A 183 -8.11 -22.12 22.79
CA PHE A 183 -8.14 -21.50 21.47
C PHE A 183 -8.15 -22.54 20.35
N GLN A 184 -7.23 -23.52 20.38
CA GLN A 184 -7.15 -24.58 19.37
C GLN A 184 -8.46 -25.37 19.26
N ARG A 185 -9.17 -25.58 20.37
CA ARG A 185 -10.49 -26.23 20.39
C ARG A 185 -11.62 -25.32 19.91
N ALA A 186 -11.54 -24.02 20.18
CA ALA A 186 -12.54 -23.04 19.76
C ALA A 186 -12.44 -22.70 18.27
N HIS A 187 -11.22 -22.66 17.72
CA HIS A 187 -10.91 -22.27 16.36
C HIS A 187 -11.84 -22.84 15.28
N PRO A 188 -12.06 -24.18 15.19
CA PRO A 188 -12.97 -24.73 14.17
C PRO A 188 -14.42 -24.26 14.33
N HIS A 189 -14.89 -24.03 15.56
CA HIS A 189 -16.24 -23.49 15.79
C HIS A 189 -16.33 -22.01 15.37
N LEU A 190 -15.29 -21.23 15.62
CA LEU A 190 -15.25 -19.81 15.25
C LEU A 190 -15.22 -19.61 13.73
N LEU A 191 -14.51 -20.47 12.98
CA LEU A 191 -14.49 -20.46 11.51
C LEU A 191 -15.84 -20.77 10.86
N HIS A 192 -16.77 -21.39 11.59
CA HIS A 192 -18.14 -21.56 11.11
C HIS A 192 -18.94 -20.26 11.11
N MET A 193 -18.53 -19.28 11.91
CA MET A 193 -19.22 -18.02 12.12
C MET A 193 -18.44 -16.82 11.56
N GLY A 194 -17.18 -16.99 11.16
CA GLY A 194 -16.29 -15.91 10.75
C GLY A 194 -15.25 -16.30 9.71
N LYS A 195 -14.65 -15.28 9.08
CA LYS A 195 -13.57 -15.43 8.10
C LYS A 195 -12.19 -15.33 8.76
N ASN A 196 -12.04 -14.48 9.77
CA ASN A 196 -10.75 -14.25 10.43
C ASN A 196 -10.85 -14.64 11.90
N VAL A 197 -9.91 -15.44 12.40
CA VAL A 197 -9.84 -15.85 13.81
C VAL A 197 -8.42 -15.59 14.29
N ILE A 198 -8.25 -14.57 15.13
CA ILE A 198 -6.93 -14.07 15.55
C ILE A 198 -6.73 -14.43 17.01
N TYR A 199 -5.64 -15.15 17.33
CA TYR A 199 -5.25 -15.40 18.71
C TYR A 199 -4.52 -14.18 19.29
N CYS A 200 -5.07 -13.59 20.35
CA CYS A 200 -4.60 -12.35 20.95
C CYS A 200 -3.77 -12.56 22.23
N GLY A 201 -3.76 -13.77 22.80
CA GLY A 201 -3.00 -14.11 24.01
C GLY A 201 -3.89 -14.69 25.12
N ASP A 202 -3.52 -14.43 26.37
CA ASP A 202 -4.22 -14.94 27.55
C ASP A 202 -5.66 -14.41 27.71
N SER A 203 -6.40 -14.93 28.70
CA SER A 203 -7.79 -14.52 28.96
C SER A 203 -7.94 -13.00 29.11
N GLY A 204 -8.88 -12.44 28.36
CA GLY A 204 -9.17 -11.01 28.25
C GLY A 204 -8.39 -10.30 27.13
N ALA A 205 -7.37 -10.92 26.52
CA ALA A 205 -6.57 -10.27 25.48
C ALA A 205 -7.38 -9.98 24.21
N GLY A 206 -8.35 -10.83 23.87
CA GLY A 206 -9.27 -10.59 22.75
C GLY A 206 -10.11 -9.34 22.96
N LEU A 207 -10.59 -9.15 24.19
CA LEU A 207 -11.33 -7.95 24.61
C LEU A 207 -10.47 -6.69 24.61
N VAL A 208 -9.24 -6.76 25.11
CA VAL A 208 -8.30 -5.62 25.05
C VAL A 208 -8.09 -5.20 23.60
N ALA A 209 -7.80 -6.14 22.69
CA ALA A 209 -7.63 -5.83 21.27
C ALA A 209 -8.89 -5.19 20.66
N LYS A 210 -10.09 -5.71 21.00
CA LYS A 210 -11.37 -5.18 20.55
C LYS A 210 -11.60 -3.75 21.04
N ILE A 211 -11.40 -3.50 22.33
CA ILE A 211 -11.60 -2.20 22.98
C ILE A 211 -10.64 -1.16 22.37
N CYS A 212 -9.35 -1.50 22.19
CA CYS A 212 -8.39 -0.61 21.53
C CYS A 212 -8.79 -0.27 20.08
N ASN A 213 -9.25 -1.27 19.30
CA ASN A 213 -9.73 -1.03 17.95
C ASN A 213 -10.95 -0.09 17.92
N ASN A 214 -11.92 -0.31 18.82
CA ASN A 214 -13.14 0.50 18.84
C ASN A 214 -12.90 1.91 19.42
N LEU A 215 -11.95 2.08 20.34
CA LEU A 215 -11.46 3.39 20.77
C LEU A 215 -10.93 4.21 19.58
N ILE A 216 -10.06 3.62 18.75
CA ILE A 216 -9.54 4.27 17.54
C ILE A 216 -10.70 4.63 16.60
N LEU A 217 -11.61 3.69 16.36
CA LEU A 217 -12.75 3.88 15.48
C LEU A 217 -13.68 5.02 15.92
N GLY A 218 -14.07 5.05 17.20
CA GLY A 218 -14.96 6.07 17.74
C GLY A 218 -14.34 7.47 17.65
N VAL A 219 -13.07 7.61 18.01
CA VAL A 219 -12.34 8.89 17.89
C VAL A 219 -12.23 9.32 16.43
N GLN A 220 -11.83 8.43 15.53
CA GLN A 220 -11.68 8.73 14.10
C GLN A 220 -13.00 9.21 13.49
N GLN A 221 -14.12 8.58 13.83
CA GLN A 221 -15.42 8.96 13.27
C GLN A 221 -15.82 10.39 13.63
N ILE A 222 -15.56 10.81 14.87
CA ILE A 222 -15.79 12.19 15.34
C ILE A 222 -14.88 13.17 14.58
N VAL A 223 -13.57 12.89 14.53
CA VAL A 223 -12.61 13.77 13.86
C VAL A 223 -12.91 13.92 12.37
N VAL A 224 -13.30 12.84 11.69
CA VAL A 224 -13.75 12.91 10.29
C VAL A 224 -15.02 13.73 10.17
N ALA A 225 -16.00 13.55 11.07
CA ALA A 225 -17.23 14.36 11.05
C ALA A 225 -16.93 15.86 11.20
N GLU A 226 -16.05 16.24 12.13
CA GLU A 226 -15.61 17.63 12.32
C GLU A 226 -14.92 18.20 11.07
N ALA A 227 -13.99 17.45 10.49
CA ALA A 227 -13.27 17.87 9.28
C ALA A 227 -14.21 18.05 8.08
N MET A 228 -15.16 17.12 7.89
CA MET A 228 -16.15 17.21 6.82
C MET A 228 -17.07 18.42 7.01
N LEU A 229 -17.60 18.64 8.22
CA LEU A 229 -18.44 19.80 8.54
C LEU A 229 -17.69 21.12 8.31
N LEU A 230 -16.42 21.21 8.74
CA LEU A 230 -15.60 22.40 8.55
C LEU A 230 -15.37 22.69 7.06
N GLY A 231 -14.95 21.70 6.29
CA GLY A 231 -14.69 21.89 4.86
C GLY A 231 -15.96 22.24 4.08
N GLN A 232 -17.09 21.60 4.40
CA GLN A 232 -18.39 21.97 3.82
C GLN A 232 -18.80 23.39 4.17
N LYS A 233 -18.59 23.83 5.42
CA LYS A 233 -18.87 25.20 5.85
C LYS A 233 -18.01 26.23 5.09
N LEU A 234 -16.80 25.83 4.67
CA LEU A 234 -15.88 26.64 3.86
C LEU A 234 -16.14 26.50 2.34
N GLY A 235 -17.23 25.85 1.93
CA GLY A 235 -17.64 25.76 0.53
C GLY A 235 -17.03 24.60 -0.26
N LEU A 236 -16.36 23.66 0.39
CA LEU A 236 -15.88 22.45 -0.29
C LEU A 236 -17.00 21.44 -0.49
N ASP A 237 -17.05 20.88 -1.70
CA ASP A 237 -17.88 19.73 -1.99
C ASP A 237 -17.45 18.50 -1.14
N PRO A 238 -18.39 17.77 -0.50
CA PRO A 238 -18.07 16.63 0.36
C PRO A 238 -17.29 15.52 -0.35
N LYS A 239 -17.62 15.23 -1.61
CA LYS A 239 -16.93 14.21 -2.41
C LYS A 239 -15.50 14.64 -2.70
N VAL A 240 -15.28 15.91 -3.03
CA VAL A 240 -13.93 16.45 -3.26
C VAL A 240 -13.10 16.36 -1.98
N LEU A 241 -13.65 16.80 -0.85
CA LEU A 241 -12.94 16.75 0.43
C LEU A 241 -12.63 15.32 0.87
N ALA A 242 -13.59 14.41 0.76
CA ALA A 242 -13.37 12.99 1.05
C ALA A 242 -12.31 12.38 0.14
N SER A 243 -12.28 12.73 -1.15
CA SER A 243 -11.23 12.30 -2.08
C SER A 243 -9.84 12.79 -1.66
N VAL A 244 -9.72 14.06 -1.26
CA VAL A 244 -8.46 14.63 -0.75
C VAL A 244 -8.01 13.91 0.52
N ILE A 245 -8.89 13.72 1.50
CA ILE A 245 -8.57 13.02 2.76
C ILE A 245 -8.11 11.59 2.46
N ASN A 246 -8.87 10.86 1.63
CA ASN A 246 -8.62 9.44 1.33
C ASN A 246 -7.40 9.19 0.43
N SER A 247 -6.91 10.21 -0.27
CA SER A 247 -5.66 10.14 -1.07
C SER A 247 -4.45 10.74 -0.35
N SER A 248 -4.64 11.26 0.86
CA SER A 248 -3.61 11.91 1.67
C SER A 248 -3.40 11.17 3.00
N THR A 249 -2.58 11.73 3.88
CA THR A 249 -2.24 11.14 5.18
C THR A 249 -3.36 11.17 6.22
N GLY A 250 -4.48 11.83 5.92
CA GLY A 250 -5.68 11.84 6.76
C GLY A 250 -6.59 10.62 6.56
N ALA A 251 -6.28 9.74 5.59
CA ALA A 251 -7.09 8.59 5.25
C ALA A 251 -7.24 7.62 6.44
N CYS A 252 -8.48 7.21 6.72
CA CYS A 252 -8.79 6.19 7.71
C CYS A 252 -10.04 5.40 7.28
N TRP A 253 -10.38 4.34 8.03
CA TRP A 253 -11.56 3.53 7.70
C TRP A 253 -12.85 4.36 7.70
N ALA A 254 -13.00 5.25 8.69
CA ALA A 254 -14.15 6.14 8.79
C ALA A 254 -14.27 7.05 7.56
N SER A 255 -13.19 7.64 7.05
CA SER A 255 -13.25 8.53 5.88
C SER A 255 -13.46 7.80 4.54
N ALA A 256 -12.94 6.57 4.42
CA ALA A 256 -12.92 5.82 3.17
C ALA A 256 -14.07 4.82 3.00
N VAL A 257 -14.63 4.30 4.09
CA VAL A 257 -15.66 3.24 4.08
C VAL A 257 -16.96 3.73 4.70
N ASN A 258 -16.91 4.40 5.85
CA ASN A 258 -18.08 4.82 6.63
C ASN A 258 -18.15 6.34 6.78
N ASN A 259 -17.93 7.07 5.68
CA ASN A 259 -17.83 8.53 5.74
C ASN A 259 -19.14 9.11 6.29
N PRO A 260 -19.10 9.96 7.32
CA PRO A 260 -20.31 10.41 7.97
C PRO A 260 -21.05 11.49 7.18
N ALA A 261 -20.44 12.12 6.18
CA ALA A 261 -21.10 13.15 5.39
C ALA A 261 -21.83 12.54 4.17
N PRO A 262 -23.13 12.83 3.97
CA PRO A 262 -23.85 12.41 2.77
C PRO A 262 -23.19 12.90 1.47
N SER A 263 -23.29 12.11 0.41
CA SER A 263 -22.69 12.32 -0.91
C SER A 263 -21.15 12.31 -0.94
N ALA A 264 -20.47 12.07 0.17
CA ALA A 264 -19.01 12.08 0.23
C ALA A 264 -18.36 10.89 -0.50
N LEU A 265 -19.06 9.75 -0.59
CA LEU A 265 -18.56 8.53 -1.21
C LEU A 265 -19.52 8.06 -2.32
N PRO A 266 -19.44 8.62 -3.54
CA PRO A 266 -20.45 8.43 -4.60
C PRO A 266 -20.61 6.98 -5.09
N ASP A 267 -19.57 6.16 -4.96
CA ASP A 267 -19.57 4.76 -5.40
C ASP A 267 -19.85 3.77 -4.24
N LYS A 268 -20.25 4.29 -3.07
CA LYS A 268 -20.53 3.51 -1.87
C LYS A 268 -21.86 3.95 -1.25
N SER A 269 -22.42 3.10 -0.39
CA SER A 269 -23.64 3.41 0.35
C SER A 269 -23.41 3.24 1.86
N PRO A 270 -22.59 4.09 2.48
CA PRO A 270 -22.46 4.14 3.94
C PRO A 270 -23.81 4.49 4.60
N PRO A 271 -23.98 4.24 5.91
CA PRO A 271 -25.23 4.52 6.62
C PRO A 271 -25.75 5.95 6.45
N CYS A 272 -24.88 6.96 6.32
CA CYS A 272 -25.29 8.35 6.12
C CYS A 272 -26.16 8.58 4.85
N GLU A 273 -26.06 7.72 3.84
CA GLU A 273 -26.90 7.76 2.62
C GLU A 273 -28.33 7.24 2.83
N ARG A 274 -28.58 6.57 3.96
CA ARG A 274 -29.87 5.99 4.34
C ARG A 274 -30.30 6.45 5.72
N ASP A 275 -30.12 7.74 5.98
CA ASP A 275 -30.45 8.38 7.24
C ASP A 275 -29.85 7.68 8.48
N TYR A 276 -28.61 7.19 8.33
CA TYR A 276 -27.86 6.48 9.37
C TYR A 276 -28.56 5.20 9.86
N GLU A 277 -29.47 4.64 9.07
CA GLU A 277 -30.14 3.38 9.39
C GLU A 277 -29.20 2.18 9.23
N GLY A 278 -29.36 1.23 10.15
CA GLY A 278 -28.49 0.06 10.26
C GLY A 278 -27.10 0.39 10.80
N GLY A 279 -26.09 -0.38 10.40
CA GLY A 279 -24.72 -0.18 10.85
C GLY A 279 -24.48 -0.52 12.32
N PHE A 280 -23.60 0.22 12.99
CA PHE A 280 -23.23 0.04 14.39
C PHE A 280 -23.80 1.16 15.26
N ALA A 281 -24.76 0.84 16.11
CA ALA A 281 -25.56 1.84 16.83
C ALA A 281 -24.71 2.77 17.71
N THR A 282 -25.06 4.05 17.77
CA THR A 282 -24.38 5.08 18.58
C THR A 282 -24.32 4.69 20.06
N SER A 283 -25.41 4.15 20.62
CA SER A 283 -25.45 3.63 22.00
C SER A 283 -24.47 2.49 22.26
N LEU A 284 -24.18 1.65 21.25
CA LEU A 284 -23.18 0.59 21.36
C LEU A 284 -21.75 1.15 21.27
N MET A 285 -21.52 2.17 20.44
CA MET A 285 -20.24 2.88 20.42
C MET A 285 -19.97 3.57 21.76
N LEU A 286 -20.98 4.24 22.34
CA LEU A 286 -20.87 4.82 23.69
C LEU A 286 -20.46 3.78 24.72
N LYS A 287 -21.10 2.60 24.71
CA LYS A 287 -20.75 1.50 25.61
C LYS A 287 -19.28 1.08 25.44
N ASP A 288 -18.81 0.92 24.20
CA ASP A 288 -17.43 0.51 23.93
C ASP A 288 -16.40 1.60 24.28
N MET A 289 -16.78 2.88 24.16
CA MET A 289 -15.97 4.00 24.63
C MET A 289 -15.84 4.00 26.16
N GLY A 290 -16.94 3.73 26.89
CA GLY A 290 -16.93 3.57 28.34
C GLY A 290 -16.03 2.42 28.80
N LEU A 291 -16.05 1.28 28.09
CA LEU A 291 -15.12 0.18 28.37
C LEU A 291 -13.65 0.59 28.21
N ALA A 292 -13.34 1.46 27.24
CA ALA A 292 -11.99 1.95 27.03
C ALA A 292 -11.54 2.92 28.13
N THR A 293 -12.41 3.82 28.59
CA THR A 293 -12.10 4.79 29.64
C THR A 293 -12.04 4.14 31.02
N ASP A 294 -12.94 3.22 31.35
CA ASP A 294 -12.85 2.39 32.57
C ASP A 294 -11.52 1.61 32.64
N LEU A 295 -11.09 1.02 31.52
CA LEU A 295 -9.82 0.31 31.43
C LEU A 295 -8.63 1.25 31.58
N ALA A 296 -8.71 2.46 31.03
CA ALA A 296 -7.68 3.48 31.17
C ALA A 296 -7.53 3.97 32.61
N GLU A 297 -8.65 4.19 33.31
CA GLU A 297 -8.67 4.57 34.72
C GLU A 297 -8.06 3.48 35.62
N SER A 298 -8.45 2.22 35.41
CA SER A 298 -7.92 1.09 36.19
C SER A 298 -6.42 0.83 35.96
N THR A 299 -5.87 1.26 34.82
CA THR A 299 -4.45 1.07 34.46
C THR A 299 -3.60 2.33 34.62
N GLY A 300 -4.21 3.48 34.92
CA GLY A 300 -3.53 4.77 35.02
C GLY A 300 -3.01 5.33 33.69
N ILE A 301 -3.57 4.89 32.55
CA ILE A 301 -3.16 5.35 31.21
C ILE A 301 -4.01 6.57 30.82
N PRO A 302 -3.40 7.69 30.37
CA PRO A 302 -4.18 8.85 29.94
C PRO A 302 -4.80 8.63 28.54
N LEU A 303 -6.13 8.76 28.44
CA LEU A 303 -6.89 8.75 27.17
C LEU A 303 -7.61 10.08 26.90
N PRO A 304 -6.92 11.20 26.63
CA PRO A 304 -7.57 12.51 26.46
C PRO A 304 -8.61 12.51 25.32
N MET A 305 -8.29 11.89 24.18
CA MET A 305 -9.23 11.76 23.07
C MET A 305 -10.35 10.75 23.34
N GLY A 306 -10.06 9.71 24.14
CA GLY A 306 -11.05 8.70 24.52
C GLY A 306 -12.17 9.29 25.37
N HIS A 307 -11.83 10.02 26.44
CA HIS A 307 -12.80 10.70 27.30
C HIS A 307 -13.61 11.76 26.54
N ALA A 308 -12.97 12.49 25.62
CA ALA A 308 -13.68 13.45 24.77
C ALA A 308 -14.71 12.75 23.87
N ALA A 309 -14.32 11.64 23.23
CA ALA A 309 -15.21 10.86 22.39
C ALA A 309 -16.36 10.21 23.18
N GLU A 310 -16.07 9.62 24.35
CA GLU A 310 -17.09 9.07 25.25
C GLU A 310 -18.13 10.15 25.60
N LYS A 311 -17.66 11.33 26.04
CA LYS A 311 -18.54 12.45 26.35
C LYS A 311 -19.42 12.84 25.15
N ILE A 312 -18.83 12.99 23.96
CA ILE A 312 -19.59 13.36 22.76
C ILE A 312 -20.67 12.33 22.46
N TYR A 313 -20.35 11.04 22.51
CA TYR A 313 -21.36 9.99 22.29
C TYR A 313 -22.42 9.94 23.39
N ALA A 314 -22.07 10.24 24.65
CA ALA A 314 -23.02 10.37 25.75
C ALA A 314 -23.98 11.54 25.52
N ASP A 315 -23.46 12.68 25.06
CA ASP A 315 -24.27 13.84 24.70
C ASP A 315 -25.21 13.51 23.53
N VAL A 316 -24.74 12.83 22.48
CA VAL A 316 -25.59 12.39 21.35
C VAL A 316 -26.76 11.52 21.85
N VAL A 317 -26.47 10.51 22.68
CA VAL A 317 -27.48 9.56 23.17
C VAL A 317 -28.48 10.21 24.11
N SER A 318 -28.06 11.19 24.92
CA SER A 318 -28.90 11.85 25.91
C SER A 318 -29.73 13.00 25.33
N GLU A 319 -29.17 13.76 24.38
CA GLU A 319 -29.81 14.93 23.79
C GLU A 319 -30.67 14.57 22.57
N ASP A 320 -30.34 13.50 21.83
CA ASP A 320 -31.09 13.04 20.67
C ASP A 320 -31.37 11.52 20.71
N PRO A 321 -32.48 11.10 21.34
CA PRO A 321 -32.86 9.68 21.45
C PRO A 321 -33.06 8.98 20.10
N GLU A 322 -33.33 9.70 19.02
CA GLU A 322 -33.46 9.13 17.67
C GLU A 322 -32.10 8.61 17.17
N LEU A 323 -31.03 9.38 17.41
CA LEU A 323 -29.67 9.03 16.99
C LEU A 323 -29.04 7.89 17.81
N SER A 324 -29.58 7.60 19.00
CA SER A 324 -29.11 6.52 19.87
C SER A 324 -29.12 5.14 19.20
N ASN A 325 -30.13 4.88 18.36
CA ASN A 325 -30.31 3.61 17.64
C ASN A 325 -29.78 3.62 16.20
N LYS A 326 -29.40 4.79 15.69
CA LYS A 326 -28.79 4.96 14.37
C LYS A 326 -27.29 4.66 14.42
N ASP A 327 -26.67 4.50 13.25
CA ASP A 327 -25.23 4.27 13.12
C ASP A 327 -24.43 5.37 13.82
N PHE A 328 -23.32 5.01 14.47
CA PHE A 328 -22.44 5.91 15.22
C PHE A 328 -21.83 7.05 14.38
N SER A 329 -21.83 6.93 13.05
CA SER A 329 -21.50 8.05 12.15
C SER A 329 -22.52 9.20 12.22
N SER A 330 -23.70 8.97 12.80
CA SER A 330 -24.73 10.00 13.06
C SER A 330 -24.28 11.10 14.02
N VAL A 331 -23.13 10.94 14.69
CA VAL A 331 -22.46 12.03 15.40
C VAL A 331 -22.24 13.26 14.51
N TYR A 332 -22.09 13.08 13.19
CA TYR A 332 -22.06 14.18 12.24
C TYR A 332 -23.38 14.97 12.19
N ARG A 333 -24.54 14.29 12.20
CA ARG A 333 -25.85 14.97 12.32
C ARG A 333 -25.90 15.76 13.61
N TYR A 334 -25.58 15.12 14.74
CA TYR A 334 -25.57 15.77 16.03
C TYR A 334 -24.70 17.04 16.03
N LEU A 335 -23.43 16.93 15.62
CA LEU A 335 -22.48 18.06 15.56
C LEU A 335 -22.91 19.18 14.60
N ARG A 336 -23.65 18.84 13.53
CA ARG A 336 -24.21 19.82 12.60
C ARG A 336 -25.29 20.70 13.25
N TYR A 337 -26.10 20.14 14.16
CA TYR A 337 -27.25 20.82 14.76
C TYR A 337 -26.94 21.50 16.10
N THR A 338 -26.10 20.92 16.95
CA THR A 338 -25.80 21.48 18.29
C THR A 338 -24.87 22.70 18.30
N ARG A 339 -24.13 22.96 17.21
CA ARG A 339 -23.22 24.13 17.12
C ARG A 339 -23.67 25.22 16.14
N GLY A 340 -24.87 25.14 15.57
CA GLY A 340 -25.42 26.19 14.72
C GLY A 340 -26.88 25.97 14.37
N GLY A 341 -27.77 26.74 14.99
CA GLY A 341 -29.12 26.93 14.49
C GLY A 341 -29.08 27.50 13.08
N CYS A 342 -29.21 26.64 12.07
CA CYS A 342 -29.53 27.02 10.70
C CYS A 342 -30.34 25.86 10.10
N ASN A 343 -31.66 25.94 10.25
CA ASN A 343 -32.57 25.22 9.37
C ASN A 343 -32.30 25.72 7.94
N VAL A 344 -31.71 24.88 7.10
CA VAL A 344 -31.80 25.06 5.65
C VAL A 344 -32.79 24.02 5.18
N GLY A 345 -34.07 24.39 5.21
CA GLY A 345 -35.11 23.69 4.47
C GLY A 345 -34.93 23.97 2.98
N ASN A 346 -35.34 23.00 2.16
CA ASN A 346 -35.16 22.95 0.70
C ASN A 346 -35.95 24.01 -0.10
N GLU A 347 -36.20 25.22 0.41
CA GLU A 347 -37.01 26.24 -0.29
C GLU A 347 -36.29 27.57 -0.60
N ASP A 348 -35.11 27.85 -0.04
CA ASP A 348 -34.49 29.19 -0.17
C ASP A 348 -33.39 29.32 -1.24
N VAL A 349 -33.26 28.36 -2.17
CA VAL A 349 -32.19 28.37 -3.20
C VAL A 349 -32.42 29.41 -4.31
N GLU A 350 -33.59 30.03 -4.40
CA GLU A 350 -33.89 31.00 -5.48
C GLU A 350 -33.81 32.49 -5.10
N GLN A 351 -33.52 32.88 -3.84
CA GLN A 351 -33.48 34.30 -3.45
C GLN A 351 -32.13 34.86 -2.96
N GLU A 352 -31.12 34.03 -2.69
CA GLU A 352 -29.79 34.53 -2.25
C GLU A 352 -28.80 34.86 -3.40
N ALA A 353 -29.20 34.70 -4.66
CA ALA A 353 -28.36 35.02 -5.82
C ALA A 353 -28.14 36.52 -6.07
N GLU A 354 -28.83 37.43 -5.36
CA GLU A 354 -28.79 38.88 -5.64
C GLU A 354 -28.09 39.75 -4.58
N ARG A 355 -27.50 39.19 -3.51
CA ARG A 355 -26.80 39.99 -2.47
C ARG A 355 -25.27 39.89 -2.45
N GLY A 356 -24.68 39.24 -3.45
CA GLY A 356 -23.23 39.01 -3.56
C GLY A 356 -22.29 40.20 -3.87
N PRO A 357 -22.70 41.32 -4.53
CA PRO A 357 -21.70 42.32 -4.94
C PRO A 357 -21.39 43.40 -3.88
N ALA A 358 -22.28 43.67 -2.93
CA ALA A 358 -22.14 44.85 -2.05
C ALA A 358 -21.27 44.62 -0.81
N ALA A 359 -21.18 43.38 -0.31
CA ALA A 359 -20.36 43.03 0.85
C ALA A 359 -18.86 42.96 0.50
N LEU A 360 -18.54 42.39 -0.68
CA LEU A 360 -17.16 42.24 -1.14
C LEU A 360 -16.50 43.57 -1.49
N ILE A 361 -17.27 44.52 -2.04
CA ILE A 361 -16.77 45.89 -2.36
C ILE A 361 -16.46 46.68 -1.08
N ASN A 362 -17.27 46.53 -0.01
CA ASN A 362 -17.01 47.20 1.26
C ASN A 362 -15.83 46.61 2.03
N GLU A 363 -15.52 45.33 1.83
CA GLU A 363 -14.39 44.65 2.47
C GLU A 363 -13.06 44.95 1.76
N ILE A 364 -13.08 45.08 0.42
CA ILE A 364 -11.95 45.58 -0.38
C ILE A 364 -11.65 47.05 -0.04
N ALA A 365 -12.67 47.90 0.09
CA ALA A 365 -12.50 49.30 0.50
C ALA A 365 -11.98 49.45 1.95
N ARG A 366 -12.27 48.49 2.84
CA ARG A 366 -11.71 48.43 4.20
C ARG A 366 -10.24 47.99 4.21
N LEU A 367 -9.86 47.06 3.35
CA LEU A 367 -8.47 46.60 3.20
C LEU A 367 -7.57 47.68 2.58
N GLU A 368 -8.07 48.43 1.60
CA GLU A 368 -7.35 49.56 1.00
C GLU A 368 -7.13 50.71 2.02
N ASN A 369 -8.11 50.99 2.88
CA ASN A 369 -7.98 51.98 3.96
C ASN A 369 -7.09 51.52 5.14
N THR A 370 -6.90 50.22 5.29
CA THR A 370 -5.99 49.66 6.31
C THR A 370 -4.55 49.66 5.80
N LEU A 371 -4.35 49.42 4.49
CA LEU A 371 -3.04 49.50 3.83
C LEU A 371 -2.54 50.94 3.64
N SER A 372 -3.43 51.94 3.54
CA SER A 372 -3.05 53.36 3.42
C SER A 372 -2.61 54.03 4.74
N ARG A 373 -2.74 53.33 5.88
CA ARG A 373 -2.35 53.84 7.21
C ARG A 373 -1.01 53.30 7.74
N ILE A 374 -0.29 52.51 6.94
CA ILE A 374 1.08 52.09 7.24
C ILE A 374 2.04 52.92 6.38
N SER A 375 2.48 54.06 6.92
CA SER A 375 3.70 54.77 6.54
C SER A 375 4.51 54.95 7.83
N SER A 376 5.84 54.89 7.89
CA SER A 376 6.87 54.91 6.87
C SER A 376 8.14 54.37 7.53
N SER A 377 8.38 53.08 7.41
CA SER A 377 9.73 52.49 7.53
C SER A 377 9.66 51.06 7.03
N ILE A 378 10.66 50.65 6.25
CA ILE A 378 10.89 49.25 5.83
C ILE A 378 10.01 48.78 4.65
N ILE A 379 10.11 49.47 3.50
CA ILE A 379 10.15 48.82 2.18
C ILE A 379 11.14 49.62 1.32
N SER A 380 12.43 49.35 1.48
CA SER A 380 13.49 49.89 0.62
C SER A 380 14.67 48.92 0.54
N THR A 381 14.41 47.63 0.32
CA THR A 381 15.48 46.62 0.25
C THR A 381 15.21 45.51 -0.77
N LEU A 382 14.75 45.83 -2.00
CA LEU A 382 14.74 44.82 -3.07
C LEU A 382 14.86 45.32 -4.52
N VAL A 383 15.26 46.59 -4.76
CA VAL A 383 15.54 47.08 -6.14
C VAL A 383 16.88 47.83 -6.29
N VAL A 384 17.65 48.04 -5.22
CA VAL A 384 18.83 48.94 -5.28
C VAL A 384 20.18 48.20 -5.44
N LEU A 385 20.22 46.86 -5.34
CA LEU A 385 21.49 46.12 -5.45
C LEU A 385 22.06 45.96 -6.88
N PRO A 386 21.26 45.97 -7.97
CA PRO A 386 21.82 45.99 -9.34
C PRO A 386 22.29 47.40 -9.76
N LEU A 387 21.72 48.47 -9.19
CA LEU A 387 22.08 49.85 -9.53
C LEU A 387 23.35 50.31 -8.80
N LEU A 388 23.60 49.80 -7.58
CA LEU A 388 24.80 50.11 -6.81
C LEU A 388 26.06 49.40 -7.33
N LEU A 389 25.94 48.23 -7.97
CA LEU A 389 27.09 47.57 -8.59
C LEU A 389 27.55 48.28 -9.88
N ALA A 390 26.61 48.92 -10.60
CA ALA A 390 26.92 49.78 -11.73
C ALA A 390 27.55 51.13 -11.31
N LEU A 391 27.27 51.60 -10.09
CA LEU A 391 27.89 52.79 -9.49
C LEU A 391 29.23 52.50 -8.80
N ALA A 392 29.44 51.28 -8.29
CA ALA A 392 30.69 50.88 -7.63
C ALA A 392 31.85 50.63 -8.61
N LEU A 393 31.59 50.44 -9.91
CA LEU A 393 32.64 50.45 -10.94
C LEU A 393 33.03 51.87 -11.40
N ASN A 394 32.47 52.92 -10.77
CA ASN A 394 32.74 54.31 -11.08
C ASN A 394 33.52 55.04 -9.96
N GLU A 395 34.00 54.33 -8.93
CA GLU A 395 34.79 54.90 -7.81
C GLU A 395 36.32 54.89 -8.06
N GLN A 396 36.73 55.25 -9.26
CA GLN A 396 37.98 55.98 -9.42
C GLN A 396 37.66 57.26 -10.19
N HIS A 397 37.37 58.33 -9.43
CA HIS A 397 37.06 59.68 -9.90
C HIS A 397 37.83 60.09 -11.18
N VAL A 398 37.17 59.99 -12.34
CA VAL A 398 37.58 60.70 -13.55
C VAL A 398 36.32 61.26 -14.22
N SER A 399 36.18 62.58 -14.24
CA SER A 399 35.10 63.27 -14.95
C SER A 399 35.44 63.37 -16.44
N LEU A 400 34.67 62.71 -17.31
CA LEU A 400 34.76 62.89 -18.75
C LEU A 400 33.75 63.96 -19.20
N THR A 401 34.22 65.00 -19.88
CA THR A 401 33.37 66.07 -20.44
C THR A 401 32.77 65.63 -21.80
N GLU A 402 31.73 66.32 -22.28
CA GLU A 402 30.95 65.99 -23.50
C GLU A 402 31.79 65.72 -24.77
N ASN A 403 33.04 66.19 -24.83
CA ASN A 403 33.97 65.93 -25.93
C ASN A 403 34.76 64.61 -25.83
N GLN A 404 34.61 63.82 -24.76
CA GLN A 404 35.35 62.56 -24.55
C GLN A 404 34.50 61.28 -24.61
N LEU A 405 33.17 61.43 -24.70
CA LEU A 405 32.23 60.32 -24.86
C LEU A 405 32.45 59.49 -26.15
N PRO A 406 32.78 60.10 -27.32
CA PRO A 406 33.02 59.33 -28.55
C PRO A 406 34.26 58.44 -28.48
N SER A 407 35.33 58.89 -27.81
CA SER A 407 36.58 58.12 -27.65
C SER A 407 36.43 56.96 -26.67
N PHE A 408 35.58 57.10 -25.65
CA PHE A 408 35.28 56.03 -24.68
C PHE A 408 34.41 54.93 -25.29
N LEU A 409 33.47 55.29 -26.18
CA LEU A 409 32.66 54.32 -26.95
C LEU A 409 33.49 53.57 -28.01
N ILE A 410 34.49 54.21 -28.60
CA ILE A 410 35.46 53.56 -29.49
C ILE A 410 36.39 52.61 -28.70
N TRP A 411 36.83 53.00 -27.50
CA TRP A 411 37.61 52.11 -26.64
C TRP A 411 36.79 50.90 -26.18
N TYR A 412 35.54 51.09 -25.75
CA TYR A 412 34.63 50.00 -25.35
C TYR A 412 34.29 49.04 -26.52
N SER A 413 34.14 49.56 -27.75
CA SER A 413 33.91 48.72 -28.93
C SER A 413 35.16 47.93 -29.33
N HIS A 414 36.36 48.51 -29.19
CA HIS A 414 37.64 47.82 -29.42
C HIS A 414 37.94 46.76 -28.34
N THR A 415 37.53 46.95 -27.08
CA THR A 415 37.67 45.93 -26.02
C THR A 415 36.70 44.76 -26.22
N LEU A 416 35.49 45.01 -26.74
CA LEU A 416 34.56 43.97 -27.19
C LEU A 416 35.04 43.25 -28.47
N GLN A 417 35.81 43.92 -29.33
CA GLN A 417 36.45 43.32 -30.50
C GLN A 417 37.69 42.49 -30.13
N ALA A 418 38.45 42.90 -29.10
CA ALA A 418 39.56 42.12 -28.54
C ALA A 418 39.08 40.85 -27.81
N ALA A 419 37.94 40.91 -27.12
CA ALA A 419 37.31 39.73 -26.52
C ALA A 419 36.75 38.72 -27.56
N ARG A 420 36.49 39.17 -28.80
CA ARG A 420 36.08 38.29 -29.92
C ARG A 420 37.25 37.75 -30.74
N LEU A 421 38.49 38.20 -30.49
CA LEU A 421 39.69 37.79 -31.23
C LEU A 421 40.60 36.82 -30.46
N VAL A 422 40.28 36.46 -29.21
CA VAL A 422 41.00 35.41 -28.44
C VAL A 422 40.45 33.99 -28.73
N HIS A 423 39.42 33.85 -29.58
CA HIS A 423 38.89 32.55 -30.02
C HIS A 423 39.13 32.22 -31.50
N ALA A 424 40.15 32.83 -32.10
CA ALA A 424 40.68 32.41 -33.39
C ALA A 424 42.18 32.16 -33.28
N GLY A 425 42.55 30.90 -33.03
CA GLY A 425 43.91 30.42 -33.17
C GLY A 425 44.49 29.80 -31.91
N THR A 426 44.32 28.49 -31.75
CA THR A 426 45.41 27.56 -31.43
C THR A 426 44.91 26.13 -31.58
N ASP A 427 45.64 25.35 -32.37
CA ASP A 427 45.37 23.96 -32.65
C ASP A 427 45.47 23.07 -31.40
N SER A 428 44.52 22.14 -31.32
CA SER A 428 44.64 20.77 -30.79
C SER A 428 45.31 20.57 -29.42
N VAL A 429 44.53 20.76 -28.36
CA VAL A 429 44.51 19.81 -27.23
C VAL A 429 43.05 19.42 -27.05
N ASN A 430 42.68 18.17 -27.39
CA ASN A 430 41.37 17.62 -27.07
C ASN A 430 41.25 17.52 -25.54
N ILE A 431 40.84 18.60 -24.88
CA ILE A 431 40.27 18.54 -23.55
C ILE A 431 38.89 17.92 -23.76
N ILE A 432 38.79 16.61 -23.56
CA ILE A 432 37.49 15.95 -23.47
C ILE A 432 36.82 16.55 -22.23
N GLN A 433 35.92 17.52 -22.42
CA GLN A 433 35.06 17.99 -21.34
C GLN A 433 34.19 16.80 -20.95
N THR A 434 34.37 16.29 -19.73
CA THR A 434 33.51 15.27 -19.16
C THR A 434 32.11 15.85 -19.01
N PRO A 435 31.05 15.18 -19.49
CA PRO A 435 29.70 15.73 -19.46
C PRO A 435 29.20 15.88 -18.02
N THR A 436 28.28 16.82 -17.84
CA THR A 436 27.52 16.99 -16.60
C THR A 436 26.20 16.24 -16.69
N VAL A 437 25.77 15.60 -15.59
CA VAL A 437 24.62 14.69 -15.62
C VAL A 437 23.60 15.00 -14.52
N LEU A 438 22.35 15.14 -14.95
CA LEU A 438 21.18 15.15 -14.08
C LEU A 438 20.47 13.79 -14.17
N ARG A 439 20.21 13.20 -13.01
CA ARG A 439 19.47 11.95 -12.88
C ARG A 439 18.24 12.17 -12.03
N LEU A 440 17.07 11.78 -12.55
CA LEU A 440 15.77 12.05 -11.93
C LEU A 440 15.04 10.74 -11.63
N PRO A 441 15.12 10.24 -10.40
CA PRO A 441 14.33 9.10 -9.94
C PRO A 441 13.14 9.46 -9.03
N PRO A 442 11.86 9.46 -9.41
CA PRO A 442 10.75 9.18 -8.50
C PRO A 442 10.53 7.67 -8.50
N GLY A 443 10.80 7.05 -7.34
CA GLY A 443 10.78 5.59 -7.22
C GLY A 443 12.07 4.91 -7.68
N GLY A 444 13.03 5.67 -8.25
CA GLY A 444 14.19 5.09 -8.91
C GLY A 444 15.29 4.59 -7.98
N LEU A 445 15.40 5.07 -6.73
CA LEU A 445 16.26 4.39 -5.74
C LEU A 445 15.84 2.95 -5.45
N ASN A 446 14.60 2.59 -5.77
CA ASN A 446 14.12 1.20 -5.71
C ASN A 446 14.36 0.46 -7.03
N THR A 447 14.98 1.07 -8.04
CA THR A 447 15.16 0.51 -9.38
C THR A 447 16.63 0.27 -9.79
N CYS A 448 16.89 0.16 -11.10
CA CYS A 448 18.23 0.00 -11.70
C CYS A 448 19.13 1.23 -11.57
N SER A 449 18.59 2.34 -11.06
CA SER A 449 19.26 3.63 -11.14
C SER A 449 20.56 3.67 -10.31
N ARG A 450 20.65 2.91 -9.20
CA ARG A 450 21.87 2.80 -8.38
C ARG A 450 23.08 2.28 -9.15
N ALA A 451 22.88 1.27 -10.01
CA ALA A 451 23.94 0.74 -10.86
C ALA A 451 24.48 1.81 -11.80
N LEU A 452 23.59 2.66 -12.35
CA LEU A 452 24.03 3.81 -13.14
C LEU A 452 24.81 4.83 -12.31
N ALA A 453 24.43 5.13 -11.08
CA ALA A 453 25.24 5.99 -10.20
C ALA A 453 26.67 5.45 -10.03
N GLY A 454 26.77 4.16 -9.69
CA GLY A 454 28.06 3.51 -9.48
C GLY A 454 28.90 3.43 -10.76
N LEU A 455 28.26 3.34 -11.93
CA LEU A 455 28.95 3.41 -13.22
C LEU A 455 29.47 4.83 -13.51
N LEU A 456 28.65 5.86 -13.28
CA LEU A 456 29.01 7.25 -13.60
C LEU A 456 30.06 7.81 -12.63
N VAL A 457 29.93 7.49 -11.35
CA VAL A 457 30.83 7.93 -10.27
C VAL A 457 31.14 6.73 -9.37
N PRO A 458 32.14 5.92 -9.74
CA PRO A 458 32.52 4.74 -8.97
C PRO A 458 32.98 5.07 -7.54
N ALA A 459 32.53 4.27 -6.57
CA ALA A 459 32.87 4.46 -5.16
C ALA A 459 34.30 4.05 -4.82
N ASP A 460 34.91 3.17 -5.61
CA ASP A 460 36.26 2.63 -5.42
C ASP A 460 37.38 3.55 -5.90
N GLY A 461 37.04 4.75 -6.39
CA GLY A 461 37.98 5.74 -6.90
C GLY A 461 38.46 5.47 -8.32
N SER A 462 37.86 4.51 -9.03
CA SER A 462 38.06 4.36 -10.47
C SER A 462 37.54 5.58 -11.25
N GLU A 463 37.94 5.69 -12.51
CA GLU A 463 37.69 6.89 -13.33
C GLU A 463 36.20 7.19 -13.46
N ARG A 464 35.82 8.43 -13.11
CA ARG A 464 34.45 8.92 -13.26
C ARG A 464 34.14 9.21 -14.73
N LEU A 465 32.92 8.93 -15.16
CA LEU A 465 32.45 9.23 -16.52
C LEU A 465 31.87 10.65 -16.65
N VAL A 466 31.55 11.29 -15.52
CA VAL A 466 30.84 12.57 -15.48
C VAL A 466 31.54 13.54 -14.53
N GLU A 467 31.49 14.83 -14.84
CA GLU A 467 32.10 15.84 -13.98
C GLU A 467 31.28 16.07 -12.70
N ASN A 468 29.97 16.31 -12.90
CA ASN A 468 28.98 16.61 -11.88
C ASN A 468 27.80 15.66 -12.03
N LEU A 469 27.29 15.14 -10.92
CA LEU A 469 26.12 14.25 -10.89
C LEU A 469 25.10 14.78 -9.89
N ARG A 470 23.89 15.12 -10.36
CA ARG A 470 22.74 15.35 -9.47
C ARG A 470 21.77 14.20 -9.53
N ILE A 471 21.33 13.73 -8.36
CA ILE A 471 20.32 12.68 -8.19
C ILE A 471 19.11 13.29 -7.49
N VAL A 472 17.93 13.18 -8.09
CA VAL A 472 16.70 13.78 -7.55
C VAL A 472 15.61 12.74 -7.28
N ASP A 473 15.34 12.43 -6.01
CA ASP A 473 14.31 11.44 -5.65
C ASP A 473 13.23 12.00 -4.73
N LYS A 474 12.09 11.30 -4.64
CA LYS A 474 11.07 11.56 -3.62
C LYS A 474 11.47 11.06 -2.24
N TYR A 475 12.35 10.06 -2.16
CA TYR A 475 12.82 9.50 -0.89
C TYR A 475 13.90 10.37 -0.23
N SER A 476 14.02 10.31 1.09
CA SER A 476 15.19 10.85 1.78
C SER A 476 16.28 9.79 1.85
N VAL A 477 17.54 10.23 1.75
CA VAL A 477 18.75 9.42 2.00
C VAL A 477 19.37 9.73 3.36
N ALA A 478 18.89 10.78 4.04
CA ALA A 478 19.41 11.24 5.32
C ALA A 478 18.28 11.82 6.19
N PRO A 479 17.69 11.03 7.13
CA PRO A 479 17.85 9.58 7.25
C PRO A 479 17.23 8.85 6.05
N ALA A 480 17.74 7.67 5.71
CA ALA A 480 17.24 6.91 4.59
C ALA A 480 15.78 6.45 4.82
N THR A 481 14.87 6.83 3.92
CA THR A 481 13.47 6.36 3.92
C THR A 481 13.23 5.24 2.91
N THR A 482 14.30 4.74 2.28
CA THR A 482 14.28 3.58 1.39
C THR A 482 15.60 2.82 1.49
N TYR A 483 15.61 1.58 1.03
CA TYR A 483 16.81 0.78 0.91
C TYR A 483 17.78 1.39 -0.09
N LEU A 484 19.04 1.61 0.30
CA LEU A 484 20.07 2.18 -0.57
C LEU A 484 21.12 1.17 -1.05
N GLY A 485 21.27 0.03 -0.36
CA GLY A 485 22.45 -0.84 -0.53
C GLY A 485 23.70 -0.16 0.03
N SER A 486 24.77 -0.91 0.27
CA SER A 486 26.01 -0.45 0.91
C SER A 486 26.87 0.43 0.01
N VAL A 487 26.84 0.19 -1.30
CA VAL A 487 27.69 0.89 -2.28
C VAL A 487 27.17 2.30 -2.57
N PHE A 488 25.85 2.47 -2.65
CA PHE A 488 25.25 3.74 -3.07
C PHE A 488 25.53 4.92 -2.12
N PRO A 489 25.49 4.76 -0.77
CA PRO A 489 25.94 5.79 0.16
C PRO A 489 27.37 6.27 -0.08
N GLU A 490 28.28 5.40 -0.50
CA GLU A 490 29.65 5.81 -0.84
C GLU A 490 29.69 6.64 -2.12
N VAL A 491 28.85 6.35 -3.10
CA VAL A 491 28.67 7.22 -4.28
C VAL A 491 28.16 8.60 -3.87
N LEU A 492 27.21 8.69 -2.93
CA LEU A 492 26.67 9.97 -2.45
C LEU A 492 27.71 10.83 -1.71
N LYS A 493 28.78 10.23 -1.17
CA LYS A 493 29.88 10.95 -0.50
C LYS A 493 30.90 11.50 -1.48
N GLN A 494 30.89 11.08 -2.74
CA GLN A 494 31.87 11.51 -3.73
C GLN A 494 31.73 13.02 -4.04
N PRO A 495 32.84 13.74 -4.26
CA PRO A 495 32.79 15.16 -4.56
C PRO A 495 32.08 15.41 -5.90
N LYS A 496 31.30 16.50 -5.95
CA LYS A 496 30.44 16.87 -7.09
C LYS A 496 29.26 15.90 -7.35
N VAL A 497 28.92 15.07 -6.36
CA VAL A 497 27.64 14.34 -6.33
C VAL A 497 26.67 15.08 -5.42
N GLU A 498 25.51 15.46 -5.95
CA GLU A 498 24.44 16.12 -5.20
C GLU A 498 23.22 15.21 -5.15
N TYR A 499 22.69 14.97 -3.95
CA TYR A 499 21.39 14.36 -3.77
C TYR A 499 20.36 15.42 -3.40
N ARG A 500 19.20 15.38 -4.05
CA ARG A 500 18.08 16.29 -3.79
C ARG A 500 16.79 15.53 -3.61
N GLN A 501 16.19 15.63 -2.42
CA GLN A 501 14.82 15.17 -2.23
C GLN A 501 13.86 16.20 -2.84
N ALA A 502 13.02 15.81 -3.80
CA ALA A 502 12.10 16.73 -4.46
C ALA A 502 10.78 16.06 -4.89
N ASN A 503 9.69 16.83 -4.81
CA ASN A 503 8.39 16.41 -5.35
C ASN A 503 8.30 16.81 -6.84
N LEU A 504 8.55 15.83 -7.71
CA LEU A 504 8.59 16.04 -9.16
C LEU A 504 7.19 16.15 -9.81
N THR A 505 6.09 16.09 -9.03
CA THR A 505 4.75 16.42 -9.54
C THR A 505 4.52 17.92 -9.73
N VAL A 506 5.45 18.76 -9.23
CA VAL A 506 5.36 20.21 -9.29
C VAL A 506 6.33 20.76 -10.34
N ALA A 507 5.79 21.41 -11.38
CA ALA A 507 6.58 21.91 -12.52
C ALA A 507 7.72 22.87 -12.12
N THR A 508 7.49 23.78 -11.16
CA THR A 508 8.54 24.69 -10.66
C THR A 508 9.65 23.94 -9.91
N THR A 509 9.30 22.86 -9.21
CA THR A 509 10.28 21.99 -8.56
C THR A 509 11.12 21.28 -9.61
N VAL A 510 10.50 20.73 -10.66
CA VAL A 510 11.21 20.12 -11.81
C VAL A 510 12.19 21.13 -12.42
N ALA A 511 11.74 22.34 -12.76
CA ALA A 511 12.62 23.38 -13.33
C ALA A 511 13.82 23.69 -12.43
N SER A 512 13.59 23.81 -11.12
CA SER A 512 14.68 24.06 -10.17
C SER A 512 15.69 22.91 -10.05
N CYS A 513 15.32 21.68 -10.42
CA CYS A 513 16.22 20.53 -10.41
C CYS A 513 17.24 20.57 -11.56
N PHE A 514 16.95 21.31 -12.63
CA PHE A 514 17.86 21.53 -13.75
C PHE A 514 18.85 22.67 -13.52
N GLU A 515 18.69 23.48 -12.47
CA GLU A 515 19.62 24.56 -12.17
C GLU A 515 20.91 24.01 -11.53
N PRO A 516 22.08 24.12 -12.18
CA PRO A 516 23.32 23.62 -11.60
C PRO A 516 23.71 24.44 -10.36
N PRO A 517 24.49 23.87 -9.42
CA PRO A 517 25.11 24.64 -8.34
C PRO A 517 25.92 25.82 -8.89
N ALA A 518 26.05 26.89 -8.10
CA ALA A 518 26.80 28.06 -8.51
C ALA A 518 28.24 27.68 -8.93
N GLY A 519 28.63 28.10 -10.15
CA GLY A 519 29.94 27.80 -10.72
C GLY A 519 30.07 26.43 -11.41
N GLN A 520 28.97 25.69 -11.59
CA GLN A 520 28.94 24.47 -12.41
C GLN A 520 28.20 24.71 -13.73
N ASP A 521 28.60 23.97 -14.77
CA ASP A 521 27.97 24.02 -16.08
C ASP A 521 26.56 23.38 -16.07
N PRO A 522 25.66 23.77 -16.99
CA PRO A 522 24.34 23.17 -17.14
C PRO A 522 24.42 21.68 -17.50
N TYR A 523 23.48 20.88 -16.99
CA TYR A 523 23.43 19.44 -17.23
C TYR A 523 23.23 19.05 -18.70
N ASP A 524 24.16 18.25 -19.24
CA ASP A 524 24.14 17.77 -20.62
C ASP A 524 23.20 16.58 -20.80
N TYR A 525 23.21 15.62 -19.87
CA TYR A 525 22.42 14.39 -19.97
C TYR A 525 21.37 14.28 -18.87
N VAL A 526 20.20 13.78 -19.24
CA VAL A 526 19.11 13.43 -18.32
C VAL A 526 18.88 11.92 -18.39
N PHE A 527 19.00 11.25 -17.24
CA PHE A 527 18.59 9.86 -17.08
C PHE A 527 17.30 9.78 -16.27
N ASP A 528 16.24 9.36 -16.94
CA ASP A 528 14.88 9.33 -16.42
C ASP A 528 14.48 7.90 -16.02
N PHE A 529 14.36 7.69 -14.70
CA PHE A 529 13.88 6.47 -14.07
C PHE A 529 12.50 6.65 -13.44
N THR A 530 11.75 7.70 -13.85
CA THR A 530 10.53 8.12 -13.19
C THR A 530 9.38 7.16 -13.42
N GLY A 531 8.70 6.71 -12.37
CA GLY A 531 7.42 6.02 -12.52
C GLY A 531 7.05 5.13 -11.36
N GLU A 532 5.76 4.86 -11.23
CA GLU A 532 5.23 3.92 -10.26
C GLU A 532 5.35 2.49 -10.80
N ILE A 533 6.03 1.64 -10.03
CA ILE A 533 6.38 0.26 -10.39
C ILE A 533 5.59 -0.77 -9.59
N GLN A 534 4.81 -0.34 -8.60
CA GLN A 534 3.92 -1.21 -7.85
C GLN A 534 2.62 -1.42 -8.62
N TRP A 535 2.29 -2.69 -8.83
CA TRP A 535 1.19 -3.12 -9.70
C TRP A 535 -0.20 -2.84 -9.12
N ASP A 536 -0.31 -2.74 -7.79
CA ASP A 536 -1.55 -2.57 -7.04
C ASP A 536 -1.96 -1.09 -6.92
N ARG A 537 -1.19 -0.17 -7.51
CA ARG A 537 -1.45 1.26 -7.42
C ARG A 537 -2.62 1.67 -8.30
N PRO A 538 -3.54 2.50 -7.79
CA PRO A 538 -4.66 3.01 -8.58
C PRO A 538 -4.20 3.74 -9.84
N GLU A 539 -5.06 3.75 -10.87
CA GLU A 539 -4.77 4.42 -12.14
C GLU A 539 -4.35 5.90 -11.95
N ALA A 540 -5.03 6.64 -11.07
CA ALA A 540 -4.70 8.03 -10.77
C ALA A 540 -3.25 8.23 -10.28
N VAL A 541 -2.69 7.24 -9.56
CA VAL A 541 -1.30 7.24 -9.11
C VAL A 541 -0.36 7.03 -10.30
N GLN A 542 -0.70 6.12 -11.22
CA GLN A 542 0.07 5.90 -12.45
C GLN A 542 0.07 7.14 -13.36
N ILE A 543 -1.09 7.79 -13.52
CA ILE A 543 -1.20 9.06 -14.25
C ILE A 543 -0.27 10.12 -13.63
N THR A 544 -0.34 10.28 -12.32
CA THR A 544 0.36 11.36 -11.63
C THR A 544 1.86 11.09 -11.53
N HIS A 545 2.27 9.91 -11.09
CA HIS A 545 3.67 9.60 -10.77
C HIS A 545 4.46 8.95 -11.91
N THR A 546 3.80 8.44 -12.96
CA THR A 546 4.48 7.90 -14.15
C THR A 546 4.35 8.87 -15.32
N PHE A 547 3.13 9.11 -15.79
CA PHE A 547 2.90 9.86 -17.01
C PHE A 547 3.21 11.36 -16.88
N LYS A 548 2.60 12.03 -15.90
CA LYS A 548 2.74 13.48 -15.73
C LYS A 548 4.17 13.88 -15.36
N ILE A 549 4.83 13.15 -14.45
CA ILE A 549 6.21 13.45 -14.08
C ILE A 549 7.16 13.31 -15.27
N ALA A 550 7.10 12.19 -16.00
CA ALA A 550 7.94 11.98 -17.17
C ALA A 550 7.75 13.11 -18.19
N ARG A 551 6.50 13.50 -18.47
CA ARG A 551 6.19 14.62 -19.37
C ARG A 551 6.76 15.95 -18.87
N LEU A 552 6.59 16.29 -17.58
CA LEU A 552 7.12 17.54 -17.01
C LEU A 552 8.64 17.64 -17.15
N ILE A 553 9.33 16.53 -16.89
CA ILE A 553 10.78 16.46 -16.99
C ILE A 553 11.22 16.54 -18.45
N GLY A 554 10.56 15.81 -19.36
CA GLY A 554 10.83 15.89 -20.79
C GLY A 554 10.65 17.28 -21.36
N LEU A 555 9.60 18.01 -20.94
CA LEU A 555 9.34 19.38 -21.37
C LEU A 555 10.45 20.33 -20.89
N GLU A 556 10.87 20.20 -19.64
CA GLU A 556 11.96 21.01 -19.09
C GLU A 556 13.30 20.67 -19.76
N ALA A 557 13.59 19.39 -19.99
CA ALA A 557 14.78 18.93 -20.68
C ALA A 557 14.87 19.44 -22.13
N ALA A 558 13.75 19.42 -22.87
CA ALA A 558 13.67 20.00 -24.20
C ALA A 558 13.89 21.52 -24.16
N ARG A 559 13.30 22.22 -23.19
CA ARG A 559 13.50 23.66 -22.98
C ARG A 559 14.96 24.02 -22.71
N ARG A 560 15.68 23.16 -21.98
CA ARG A 560 17.12 23.30 -21.69
C ARG A 560 18.02 22.81 -22.82
N LYS A 561 17.46 22.16 -23.85
CA LYS A 561 18.21 21.58 -24.98
C LYS A 561 19.28 20.60 -24.52
N VAL A 562 18.92 19.70 -23.59
CA VAL A 562 19.85 18.67 -23.13
C VAL A 562 20.35 17.83 -24.31
N ALA A 563 21.63 17.47 -24.29
CA ALA A 563 22.27 16.71 -25.36
C ALA A 563 21.67 15.30 -25.49
N ALA A 564 21.26 14.68 -24.36
CA ALA A 564 20.58 13.40 -24.38
C ALA A 564 19.56 13.27 -23.23
N TYR A 565 18.39 12.71 -23.55
CA TYR A 565 17.37 12.28 -22.60
C TYR A 565 17.18 10.78 -22.73
N VAL A 566 17.66 10.02 -21.74
CA VAL A 566 17.54 8.56 -21.75
C VAL A 566 16.43 8.12 -20.82
N ARG A 567 15.40 7.49 -21.38
CA ARG A 567 14.25 6.97 -20.65
C ARG A 567 14.34 5.45 -20.50
N ILE A 568 14.29 4.94 -19.27
CA ILE A 568 14.11 3.51 -19.06
C ILE A 568 12.65 3.10 -19.27
N GLN A 569 12.44 1.91 -19.82
CA GLN A 569 11.15 1.24 -19.87
C GLN A 569 11.31 -0.20 -19.31
N HIS A 570 10.70 -0.46 -18.16
CA HIS A 570 10.66 -1.79 -17.57
C HIS A 570 9.79 -2.76 -18.39
N PRO A 571 9.93 -4.09 -18.20
CA PRO A 571 9.24 -5.12 -19.00
C PRO A 571 7.75 -5.24 -18.69
N PHE A 572 7.03 -4.13 -18.56
CA PHE A 572 5.59 -4.06 -18.34
C PHE A 572 4.80 -4.28 -19.64
N TYR A 573 5.17 -5.34 -20.35
CA TYR A 573 4.58 -5.77 -21.61
C TYR A 573 4.43 -7.28 -21.62
N ASN A 574 3.42 -7.77 -22.35
CA ASN A 574 3.28 -9.17 -22.66
C ASN A 574 3.66 -9.41 -24.12
N CYS A 575 4.78 -10.12 -24.32
CA CYS A 575 5.22 -10.60 -25.62
C CYS A 575 4.45 -11.88 -26.03
N LYS A 576 4.52 -12.25 -27.32
CA LYS A 576 3.98 -13.55 -27.76
C LYS A 576 4.86 -14.68 -27.20
N GLU A 577 4.25 -15.85 -26.98
CA GLU A 577 4.92 -17.02 -26.37
C GLU A 577 6.01 -17.68 -27.23
N SER A 578 6.13 -17.28 -28.49
CA SER A 578 7.11 -17.81 -29.43
C SER A 578 7.95 -16.70 -30.05
N GLY A 579 9.24 -16.98 -30.25
CA GLY A 579 10.18 -16.09 -30.93
C GLY A 579 10.81 -15.03 -30.01
N SER A 580 11.71 -14.25 -30.60
CA SER A 580 12.29 -13.05 -29.98
C SER A 580 11.68 -11.82 -30.65
N HIS A 581 11.39 -10.79 -29.86
CA HIS A 581 10.61 -9.62 -30.23
C HIS A 581 11.54 -8.42 -30.34
N ASP A 582 11.76 -7.95 -31.56
CA ASP A 582 12.50 -6.73 -31.80
C ASP A 582 11.66 -5.50 -31.40
N GLU A 583 12.14 -4.29 -31.68
CA GLU A 583 11.43 -3.07 -31.31
C GLU A 583 10.22 -2.75 -32.21
N LYS A 584 10.06 -3.45 -33.35
CA LYS A 584 8.94 -3.26 -34.29
C LYS A 584 7.72 -4.07 -33.93
N GLU A 585 7.91 -5.17 -33.19
CA GLU A 585 6.81 -6.02 -32.74
C GLU A 585 5.82 -5.24 -31.86
N ASP A 586 4.54 -5.39 -32.20
CA ASP A 586 3.45 -4.77 -31.48
C ASP A 586 3.15 -5.50 -30.16
N VAL A 587 3.93 -5.19 -29.13
CA VAL A 587 3.79 -5.77 -27.79
C VAL A 587 2.71 -5.05 -26.97
N LYS A 588 1.89 -5.82 -26.26
CA LYS A 588 0.77 -5.29 -25.49
C LYS A 588 1.26 -4.82 -24.11
N PRO A 589 1.00 -3.57 -23.69
CA PRO A 589 1.29 -3.13 -22.33
C PRO A 589 0.54 -3.97 -21.29
N ASP A 590 1.18 -4.26 -20.17
CA ASP A 590 0.63 -5.13 -19.14
C ASP A 590 -0.19 -4.35 -18.10
N GLY A 591 -1.52 -4.49 -18.20
CA GLY A 591 -2.48 -3.86 -17.29
C GLY A 591 -2.42 -2.33 -17.28
N VAL A 592 -2.91 -1.74 -16.20
CA VAL A 592 -2.96 -0.27 -16.01
C VAL A 592 -1.56 0.32 -15.92
N MET A 593 -0.66 -0.31 -15.15
CA MET A 593 0.72 0.14 -14.99
C MET A 593 1.45 0.18 -16.34
N GLY A 594 1.47 -0.94 -17.09
CA GLY A 594 2.12 -0.99 -18.40
C GLY A 594 1.55 0.04 -19.37
N THR A 595 0.23 0.25 -19.37
CA THR A 595 -0.43 1.23 -20.23
C THR A 595 0.07 2.66 -19.96
N TRP A 596 0.17 3.09 -18.70
CA TRP A 596 0.63 4.44 -18.37
C TRP A 596 2.14 4.63 -18.52
N TRP A 597 2.95 3.59 -18.34
CA TRP A 597 4.36 3.61 -18.74
C TRP A 597 4.51 3.78 -20.26
N HIS A 598 3.68 3.08 -21.05
CA HIS A 598 3.67 3.21 -22.51
C HIS A 598 3.22 4.61 -22.99
N GLU A 599 2.16 5.16 -22.39
CA GLU A 599 1.70 6.52 -22.72
C GLU A 599 2.74 7.58 -22.30
N ALA A 600 3.56 7.35 -21.28
CA ALA A 600 4.68 8.23 -20.96
C ALA A 600 5.72 8.27 -22.10
N LEU A 601 6.02 7.12 -22.73
CA LEU A 601 6.90 7.07 -23.91
C LEU A 601 6.29 7.84 -25.09
N ARG A 602 4.98 7.71 -25.32
CA ARG A 602 4.26 8.48 -26.35
C ARG A 602 4.37 9.98 -26.09
N ALA A 603 4.09 10.42 -24.86
CA ALA A 603 4.19 11.82 -24.47
C ALA A 603 5.59 12.38 -24.68
N LEU A 604 6.62 11.68 -24.21
CA LEU A 604 8.01 12.08 -24.40
C LEU A 604 8.39 12.13 -25.89
N GLY A 605 8.02 11.13 -26.68
CA GLY A 605 8.34 11.07 -28.10
C GLY A 605 7.64 12.15 -28.93
N ALA A 606 6.53 12.69 -28.44
CA ALA A 606 5.79 13.79 -29.05
C ALA A 606 6.33 15.18 -28.69
N ILE A 607 7.26 15.31 -27.74
CA ILE A 607 7.88 16.59 -27.39
C ILE A 607 8.86 16.98 -28.52
N PRO A 608 8.65 18.13 -29.19
CA PRO A 608 9.57 18.60 -30.23
C PRO A 608 10.97 18.83 -29.66
N ASP A 609 11.99 18.51 -30.45
CA ASP A 609 13.41 18.77 -30.13
C ASP A 609 13.94 18.12 -28.83
N LEU A 610 13.18 17.22 -28.19
CA LEU A 610 13.71 16.40 -27.12
C LEU A 610 14.61 15.33 -27.73
N ASN A 611 15.90 15.34 -27.38
CA ASN A 611 16.89 14.30 -27.72
C ASN A 611 16.62 13.00 -26.94
N LEU A 612 15.41 12.45 -27.09
CA LEU A 612 14.93 11.25 -26.41
C LEU A 612 15.49 9.98 -27.05
N VAL A 613 16.01 9.09 -26.23
CA VAL A 613 16.27 7.67 -26.54
C VAL A 613 15.66 6.79 -25.45
N ILE A 614 14.99 5.71 -25.85
CA ILE A 614 14.30 4.79 -24.95
C ILE A 614 15.10 3.49 -24.84
N VAL A 615 15.35 3.04 -23.61
CA VAL A 615 15.95 1.74 -23.31
C VAL A 615 14.91 0.84 -22.65
N ARG A 616 14.39 -0.13 -23.41
CA ARG A 616 13.40 -1.11 -22.93
C ARG A 616 14.10 -2.37 -22.44
N THR A 617 13.91 -2.71 -21.18
CA THR A 617 14.69 -3.77 -20.53
C THR A 617 13.91 -5.09 -20.52
N ALA A 618 14.63 -6.21 -20.61
CA ALA A 618 14.15 -7.51 -20.16
C ALA A 618 14.02 -7.55 -18.62
N LEU A 619 13.82 -8.74 -18.01
CA LEU A 619 13.69 -8.88 -16.56
C LEU A 619 15.01 -8.51 -15.85
N PRO A 620 15.07 -7.41 -15.07
CA PRO A 620 16.30 -6.99 -14.45
C PRO A 620 16.67 -7.91 -13.28
N TYR A 621 17.97 -8.20 -13.16
CA TYR A 621 18.55 -8.89 -12.00
C TYR A 621 19.91 -8.28 -11.64
N GLY A 622 20.41 -8.64 -10.46
CA GLY A 622 21.70 -8.19 -9.95
C GLY A 622 21.59 -7.56 -8.56
N PRO A 623 22.72 -7.17 -7.98
CA PRO A 623 22.78 -6.68 -6.61
C PRO A 623 22.00 -5.37 -6.46
N TYR A 624 21.37 -5.21 -5.29
CA TYR A 624 20.61 -4.01 -4.91
C TYR A 624 19.39 -3.74 -5.80
N VAL A 625 18.95 -4.70 -6.61
CA VAL A 625 17.58 -4.73 -7.15
C VAL A 625 16.71 -5.38 -6.09
N ASN A 626 15.62 -4.73 -5.68
CA ASN A 626 14.67 -5.28 -4.70
C ASN A 626 13.23 -5.25 -5.20
N TYR A 627 13.05 -5.21 -6.52
CA TYR A 627 11.78 -5.06 -7.21
C TYR A 627 11.79 -5.92 -8.48
N LEU A 628 10.61 -6.23 -9.02
CA LEU A 628 10.38 -7.14 -10.15
C LEU A 628 10.75 -8.60 -9.83
N ALA A 629 10.42 -9.51 -10.75
CA ALA A 629 10.21 -10.92 -10.42
C ALA A 629 11.44 -11.68 -9.88
N VAL A 630 12.67 -11.38 -10.34
CA VAL A 630 13.84 -12.26 -10.07
C VAL A 630 14.21 -12.33 -8.59
N ILE A 631 14.19 -11.21 -7.87
CA ILE A 631 14.61 -11.13 -6.46
C ILE A 631 13.60 -11.80 -5.52
N PRO A 632 12.28 -11.49 -5.57
CA PRO A 632 11.26 -12.25 -4.84
C PRO A 632 11.32 -13.75 -5.13
N PHE A 633 11.53 -14.13 -6.40
CA PHE A 633 11.66 -15.54 -6.78
C PHE A 633 12.90 -16.20 -6.16
N THR A 634 14.01 -15.47 -6.05
CA THR A 634 15.23 -15.90 -5.37
C THR A 634 14.98 -16.09 -3.86
N ALA A 635 14.27 -15.17 -3.22
CA ALA A 635 13.92 -15.28 -1.79
C ALA A 635 13.00 -16.48 -1.53
N VAL A 636 12.01 -16.71 -2.39
CA VAL A 636 11.12 -17.88 -2.32
C VAL A 636 11.90 -19.18 -2.51
N ALA A 637 12.80 -19.25 -3.50
CA ALA A 637 13.65 -20.41 -3.71
C ALA A 637 14.52 -20.73 -2.49
N ALA A 638 15.04 -19.69 -1.81
CA ALA A 638 15.78 -19.86 -0.56
C ALA A 638 14.91 -20.44 0.56
N CYS A 639 13.64 -20.01 0.70
CA CYS A 639 12.69 -20.62 1.64
C CYS A 639 12.49 -22.11 1.34
N TYR A 640 12.27 -22.47 0.07
CA TYR A 640 12.08 -23.87 -0.32
C TYR A 640 13.35 -24.73 -0.17
N GLY A 641 14.53 -24.15 -0.42
CA GLY A 641 15.83 -24.74 -0.08
C GLY A 641 15.93 -25.08 1.41
N TYR A 642 15.64 -24.10 2.27
CA TYR A 642 15.63 -24.27 3.72
C TYR A 642 14.62 -25.33 4.20
N LEU A 643 13.44 -25.39 3.59
CA LEU A 643 12.41 -26.40 3.89
C LEU A 643 12.73 -27.79 3.32
N LYS A 644 13.75 -27.92 2.46
CA LYS A 644 14.06 -29.14 1.69
C LYS A 644 12.85 -29.62 0.87
N GLN A 645 12.12 -28.69 0.27
CA GLN A 645 10.93 -28.95 -0.54
C GLN A 645 11.05 -28.34 -1.94
N PRO A 646 10.46 -28.95 -2.98
CA PRO A 646 10.45 -28.39 -4.32
C PRO A 646 9.67 -27.06 -4.37
N MET A 647 10.25 -26.05 -4.99
CA MET A 647 9.58 -24.79 -5.30
C MET A 647 8.63 -25.00 -6.48
N LYS A 648 7.34 -24.69 -6.31
CA LYS A 648 6.33 -24.96 -7.33
C LYS A 648 5.72 -23.68 -7.91
N ALA A 649 5.65 -23.58 -9.23
CA ALA A 649 4.93 -22.53 -9.92
C ALA A 649 3.46 -22.91 -10.18
N VAL A 650 2.57 -21.90 -10.11
CA VAL A 650 1.12 -22.01 -10.34
C VAL A 650 0.77 -22.03 -11.83
N ASN A 651 1.63 -21.45 -12.67
CA ASN A 651 1.45 -21.46 -14.11
C ASN A 651 1.84 -22.83 -14.69
N SER A 652 1.27 -23.24 -15.82
CA SER A 652 1.61 -24.52 -16.44
C SER A 652 3.10 -24.58 -16.87
N PRO A 653 3.68 -25.80 -17.04
CA PRO A 653 5.06 -26.04 -17.47
C PRO A 653 5.39 -25.57 -18.91
N GLY A 654 4.62 -24.64 -19.48
CA GLY A 654 4.93 -24.05 -20.77
C GLY A 654 6.32 -23.41 -20.76
N LYS A 655 7.07 -23.59 -21.85
CA LYS A 655 8.36 -22.92 -22.07
C LYS A 655 8.14 -21.50 -22.59
N TYR A 656 7.49 -20.65 -21.80
CA TYR A 656 7.37 -19.24 -22.18
C TYR A 656 8.67 -18.49 -21.88
N PRO A 657 9.14 -17.63 -22.81
CA PRO A 657 10.31 -16.80 -22.61
C PRO A 657 10.21 -15.91 -21.36
N SER A 658 11.32 -15.81 -20.63
CA SER A 658 11.49 -14.97 -19.45
C SER A 658 12.87 -14.33 -19.49
N HIS A 659 13.19 -13.68 -20.61
CA HIS A 659 14.51 -13.11 -20.87
C HIS A 659 14.91 -12.15 -19.74
N THR A 660 16.19 -12.18 -19.38
CA THR A 660 16.77 -11.44 -18.26
C THR A 660 17.79 -10.41 -18.73
N VAL A 661 18.18 -9.49 -17.86
CA VAL A 661 19.28 -8.54 -18.10
C VAL A 661 19.89 -8.11 -16.78
N HIS A 662 21.22 -8.06 -16.70
CA HIS A 662 21.90 -7.60 -15.49
C HIS A 662 21.84 -6.06 -15.36
N VAL A 663 21.71 -5.53 -14.15
CA VAL A 663 21.64 -4.07 -13.92
C VAL A 663 22.85 -3.29 -14.38
N ASP A 664 24.05 -3.88 -14.34
CA ASP A 664 25.27 -3.27 -14.88
C ASP A 664 25.16 -3.05 -16.39
N ASP A 665 24.46 -3.96 -17.08
CA ASP A 665 24.23 -3.86 -18.52
C ASP A 665 23.11 -2.89 -18.86
N ILE A 666 22.10 -2.77 -18.01
CA ILE A 666 21.12 -1.66 -18.13
C ILE A 666 21.85 -0.32 -17.99
N ALA A 667 22.69 -0.16 -16.96
CA ALA A 667 23.44 1.07 -16.72
C ALA A 667 24.39 1.40 -17.89
N GLY A 668 25.16 0.40 -18.35
CA GLY A 668 26.06 0.56 -19.49
C GLY A 668 25.34 0.89 -20.79
N ALA A 669 24.22 0.22 -21.07
CA ALA A 669 23.40 0.50 -22.25
C ALA A 669 22.81 1.91 -22.21
N MET A 670 22.30 2.35 -21.06
CA MET A 670 21.76 3.70 -20.91
C MET A 670 22.84 4.76 -21.14
N TRP A 671 24.05 4.57 -20.59
CA TRP A 671 25.18 5.47 -20.84
C TRP A 671 25.56 5.52 -22.33
N ALA A 672 25.73 4.36 -22.97
CA ALA A 672 26.09 4.28 -24.39
C ALA A 672 25.03 4.92 -25.29
N CYS A 673 23.74 4.76 -24.96
CA CYS A 673 22.63 5.43 -25.64
C CYS A 673 22.67 6.96 -25.45
N ALA A 674 23.09 7.45 -24.28
CA ALA A 674 23.26 8.89 -24.04
C ALA A 674 24.36 9.47 -24.94
N GLU A 675 25.54 8.85 -24.96
CA GLU A 675 26.66 9.29 -25.82
C GLU A 675 26.30 9.24 -27.30
N TRP A 676 25.62 8.18 -27.73
CA TRP A 676 25.15 8.05 -29.10
C TRP A 676 24.14 9.14 -29.47
N MET A 677 23.13 9.37 -28.62
CA MET A 677 22.12 10.41 -28.86
C MET A 677 22.75 11.81 -28.88
N ALA A 678 23.67 12.11 -27.97
CA ALA A 678 24.37 13.40 -27.93
C ALA A 678 25.18 13.67 -29.20
N LYS A 679 25.77 12.63 -29.80
CA LYS A 679 26.52 12.72 -31.05
C LYS A 679 25.63 12.82 -32.29
N VAL A 680 24.54 12.06 -32.33
CA VAL A 680 23.70 11.87 -33.52
C VAL A 680 22.58 12.91 -33.60
N GLY A 681 22.02 13.29 -32.46
CA GLY A 681 20.85 14.16 -32.36
C GLY A 681 19.53 13.47 -32.75
N ARG A 682 18.41 14.04 -32.28
CA ARG A 682 17.07 13.45 -32.41
C ARG A 682 16.66 13.07 -33.84
N THR A 683 16.90 13.93 -34.82
CA THR A 683 16.41 13.74 -36.20
C THR A 683 17.08 12.54 -36.87
N GLU A 684 18.40 12.46 -36.83
CA GLU A 684 19.15 11.35 -37.40
C GLU A 684 18.94 10.07 -36.58
N ALA A 685 18.84 10.18 -35.25
CA ALA A 685 18.54 9.04 -34.40
C ALA A 685 17.18 8.40 -34.73
N ASN A 686 16.17 9.21 -35.05
CA ASN A 686 14.87 8.73 -35.54
C ASN A 686 15.00 8.02 -36.89
N ALA A 687 15.88 8.47 -37.79
CA ALA A 687 16.09 7.81 -39.08
C ALA A 687 16.80 6.46 -38.92
N ILE A 688 17.75 6.36 -37.99
CA ILE A 688 18.56 5.15 -37.76
C ILE A 688 17.78 4.10 -36.96
N ALA A 689 17.12 4.51 -35.88
CA ALA A 689 16.56 3.59 -34.87
C ALA A 689 15.16 3.97 -34.39
N GLY A 690 14.50 4.93 -35.05
CA GLY A 690 13.18 5.40 -34.67
C GLY A 690 12.11 4.34 -34.91
N GLU A 691 11.33 4.07 -33.86
CA GLU A 691 10.22 3.13 -33.89
C GLU A 691 8.91 3.84 -33.54
N GLU A 692 7.82 3.37 -34.15
CA GLU A 692 6.49 3.89 -33.86
C GLU A 692 6.03 3.43 -32.48
N ILE A 693 5.52 4.36 -31.68
CA ILE A 693 4.95 4.07 -30.36
C ILE A 693 3.41 4.14 -30.49
N PRO A 694 2.74 3.00 -30.77
CA PRO A 694 1.33 2.96 -31.11
C PRO A 694 0.44 3.36 -29.93
N PHE A 695 -0.78 3.83 -30.19
CA PHE A 695 -1.71 4.13 -29.09
C PHE A 695 -2.26 2.82 -28.50
N LYS A 696 -2.21 2.68 -27.17
CA LYS A 696 -2.61 1.43 -26.47
C LYS A 696 -3.59 1.64 -25.30
N ASN A 697 -4.13 2.84 -25.16
CA ASN A 697 -5.06 3.19 -24.09
C ASN A 697 -6.51 3.33 -24.60
N GLU A 698 -7.45 3.66 -23.71
CA GLU A 698 -8.82 4.02 -24.08
C GLU A 698 -8.87 5.41 -24.71
N LYS A 699 -9.56 5.54 -25.84
CA LYS A 699 -9.65 6.84 -26.56
C LYS A 699 -10.25 7.96 -25.70
N SER A 700 -11.18 7.63 -24.80
CA SER A 700 -11.79 8.55 -23.85
C SER A 700 -10.77 9.22 -22.92
N LYS A 701 -9.64 8.57 -22.63
CA LYS A 701 -8.61 9.10 -21.72
C LYS A 701 -7.86 10.30 -22.30
N VAL A 702 -7.78 10.39 -23.64
CA VAL A 702 -7.10 11.49 -24.34
C VAL A 702 -7.64 12.85 -23.91
N ASP A 703 -8.97 12.96 -23.74
CA ASP A 703 -9.62 14.21 -23.34
C ASP A 703 -9.67 14.39 -21.80
N GLN A 704 -9.48 13.32 -21.03
CA GLN A 704 -9.57 13.32 -19.57
C GLN A 704 -8.25 13.62 -18.88
N VAL A 705 -7.11 13.35 -19.52
CA VAL A 705 -5.79 13.47 -18.91
C VAL A 705 -4.96 14.50 -19.69
N ASP A 706 -4.70 15.64 -19.04
CA ASP A 706 -3.89 16.71 -19.62
C ASP A 706 -2.53 16.20 -20.13
N GLY A 707 -2.19 16.60 -21.35
CA GLY A 707 -0.92 16.26 -21.99
C GLY A 707 -0.88 14.91 -22.72
N MET A 708 -1.97 14.14 -22.73
CA MET A 708 -2.05 12.92 -23.54
C MET A 708 -1.92 13.23 -25.02
N VAL A 709 -1.19 12.35 -25.72
CA VAL A 709 -0.99 12.45 -27.16
C VAL A 709 -2.22 11.89 -27.87
N PRO A 710 -2.83 12.62 -28.82
CA PRO A 710 -3.97 12.14 -29.58
C PRO A 710 -3.77 10.74 -30.14
N HIS A 711 -4.82 9.91 -30.06
CA HIS A 711 -4.74 8.50 -30.46
C HIS A 711 -4.37 8.29 -31.96
N ASN A 712 -4.61 9.30 -32.80
CA ASN A 712 -4.30 9.31 -34.23
C ASN A 712 -2.95 9.98 -34.55
N GLN A 713 -2.29 10.62 -33.58
CA GLN A 713 -0.97 11.19 -33.78
C GLN A 713 0.08 10.08 -33.80
N LYS A 714 0.83 10.01 -34.90
CA LYS A 714 1.98 9.13 -35.04
C LYS A 714 3.13 9.66 -34.19
N VAL A 715 3.65 8.82 -33.29
CA VAL A 715 4.81 9.14 -32.44
C VAL A 715 5.95 8.21 -32.82
N ILE A 716 7.12 8.80 -33.08
CA ILE A 716 8.36 8.06 -33.41
C ILE A 716 9.42 8.42 -32.39
N ALA A 717 10.14 7.44 -31.85
CA ALA A 717 11.32 7.67 -31.04
C ALA A 717 12.34 6.52 -31.18
N PRO A 718 13.66 6.78 -31.03
CA PRO A 718 14.66 5.74 -30.99
C PRO A 718 14.41 4.85 -29.78
N LEU A 719 14.22 3.57 -30.04
CA LEU A 719 13.97 2.55 -29.02
C LEU A 719 14.99 1.44 -29.19
N PHE A 720 15.58 1.03 -28.08
CA PHE A 720 16.51 -0.08 -28.00
C PHE A 720 16.07 -1.04 -26.91
N ASN A 721 15.92 -2.30 -27.25
CA ASN A 721 15.78 -3.36 -26.29
C ASN A 721 17.14 -3.73 -25.68
N ILE A 722 17.16 -4.12 -24.40
CA ILE A 722 18.33 -4.73 -23.77
C ILE A 722 17.94 -6.02 -23.04
N GLU A 723 18.69 -7.09 -23.34
CA GLU A 723 18.62 -8.42 -22.76
C GLU A 723 20.03 -9.02 -22.67
N ASP A 724 20.21 -10.01 -21.81
CA ASP A 724 21.40 -10.86 -21.82
C ASP A 724 21.31 -11.98 -22.87
N ASP A 725 22.40 -12.72 -23.08
CA ASP A 725 22.51 -13.76 -24.11
C ASP A 725 21.92 -15.12 -23.68
N SER A 726 21.36 -15.22 -22.47
CA SER A 726 20.87 -16.49 -21.91
C SER A 726 19.54 -16.93 -22.50
N LYS A 727 18.68 -15.95 -22.83
CA LYS A 727 17.34 -16.17 -23.43
C LYS A 727 16.52 -17.24 -22.70
N VAL A 728 16.56 -17.20 -21.37
CA VAL A 728 15.94 -18.23 -20.52
C VAL A 728 14.42 -18.26 -20.67
N THR A 729 13.85 -19.45 -20.53
CA THR A 729 12.42 -19.68 -20.28
C THR A 729 12.13 -19.63 -18.78
N LEU A 730 10.84 -19.56 -18.36
CA LEU A 730 10.51 -19.63 -16.93
C LEU A 730 11.10 -20.90 -16.27
N VAL A 731 11.04 -22.04 -16.97
CA VAL A 731 11.55 -23.31 -16.45
C VAL A 731 13.05 -23.21 -16.19
N GLU A 732 13.82 -22.66 -17.12
CA GLU A 732 15.27 -22.49 -16.98
C GLU A 732 15.62 -21.45 -15.90
N LEU A 733 14.91 -20.32 -15.87
CA LEU A 733 15.03 -19.30 -14.82
C LEU A 733 14.82 -19.93 -13.43
N GLY A 734 13.71 -20.66 -13.25
CA GLY A 734 13.38 -21.32 -12.00
C GLY A 734 14.37 -22.42 -11.63
N ASN A 735 14.83 -23.22 -12.58
CA ASN A 735 15.84 -24.26 -12.32
C ASN A 735 17.18 -23.68 -11.87
N VAL A 736 17.68 -22.62 -12.52
CA VAL A 736 18.93 -21.95 -12.14
C VAL A 736 18.83 -21.40 -10.71
N ILE A 737 17.73 -20.72 -10.38
CA ILE A 737 17.52 -20.14 -9.05
C ILE A 737 17.32 -21.24 -7.99
N ALA A 738 16.44 -22.21 -8.22
CA ALA A 738 16.12 -23.27 -7.27
C ALA A 738 17.33 -24.13 -6.93
N SER A 739 18.10 -24.53 -7.96
CA SER A 739 19.27 -25.39 -7.75
C SER A 739 20.42 -24.68 -7.04
N TYR A 740 20.53 -23.35 -7.13
CA TYR A 740 21.46 -22.57 -6.30
C TYR A 740 21.19 -22.74 -4.80
N PHE A 741 19.93 -22.83 -4.39
CA PHE A 741 19.53 -23.08 -3.00
C PHE A 741 19.31 -24.56 -2.65
N GLY A 742 19.81 -25.48 -3.47
CA GLY A 742 19.70 -26.92 -3.20
C GLY A 742 18.28 -27.47 -3.26
N THR A 743 17.37 -26.82 -3.99
CA THR A 743 16.01 -27.29 -4.24
C THR A 743 15.74 -27.49 -5.74
N THR A 744 14.55 -27.96 -6.10
CA THR A 744 14.09 -28.16 -7.49
C THR A 744 12.94 -27.22 -7.81
N PHE A 745 12.78 -26.92 -9.10
CA PHE A 745 11.67 -26.13 -9.61
C PHE A 745 10.66 -27.01 -10.34
N ASP A 746 9.43 -27.04 -9.84
CA ASP A 746 8.34 -27.89 -10.28
C ASP A 746 7.06 -27.09 -10.53
N PHE A 747 5.99 -27.78 -10.90
CA PHE A 747 4.70 -27.18 -11.18
C PHE A 747 3.60 -27.81 -10.33
N HIS A 748 2.62 -27.01 -9.92
CA HIS A 748 1.42 -27.52 -9.31
C HIS A 748 0.59 -28.35 -10.30
N ASN A 749 -0.21 -29.28 -9.78
CA ASN A 749 -1.05 -30.14 -10.62
C ASN A 749 -2.19 -29.34 -11.28
N PHE A 750 -2.81 -29.92 -12.30
CA PHE A 750 -3.87 -29.26 -13.08
C PHE A 750 -5.05 -28.76 -12.22
N VAL A 751 -5.42 -29.49 -11.17
CA VAL A 751 -6.54 -29.14 -10.28
C VAL A 751 -6.22 -27.90 -9.45
N THR A 752 -5.01 -27.83 -8.87
CA THR A 752 -4.53 -26.65 -8.14
C THR A 752 -4.41 -25.43 -9.07
N ASN A 753 -3.92 -25.61 -10.29
CA ASN A 753 -3.82 -24.53 -11.28
C ASN A 753 -5.21 -24.02 -11.71
N MET A 754 -6.20 -24.91 -11.83
CA MET A 754 -7.58 -24.53 -12.11
C MET A 754 -8.22 -23.80 -10.92
N ALA A 755 -7.99 -24.24 -9.67
CA ALA A 755 -8.45 -23.54 -8.48
C ALA A 755 -7.86 -22.12 -8.37
N ALA A 756 -6.56 -21.98 -8.65
CA ALA A 756 -5.87 -20.69 -8.66
C ALA A 756 -6.42 -19.73 -9.73
N LYS A 757 -6.98 -20.23 -10.85
CA LYS A 757 -7.61 -19.36 -11.86
C LYS A 757 -8.91 -18.70 -11.38
N PHE A 758 -9.63 -19.32 -10.43
CA PHE A 758 -10.91 -18.80 -9.92
C PHE A 758 -10.79 -18.13 -8.55
N ARG A 759 -9.76 -18.48 -7.77
CA ARG A 759 -9.51 -17.96 -6.42
C ARG A 759 -8.02 -17.64 -6.23
N LEU A 760 -7.48 -16.82 -7.12
CA LEU A 760 -6.04 -16.48 -7.10
C LEU A 760 -5.65 -15.79 -5.80
N GLU A 761 -6.53 -14.95 -5.25
CA GLU A 761 -6.28 -14.24 -3.98
C GLU A 761 -6.18 -15.19 -2.79
N ASP A 762 -7.09 -16.17 -2.66
CA ASP A 762 -7.02 -17.17 -1.57
C ASP A 762 -5.74 -18.04 -1.69
N VAL A 763 -5.39 -18.45 -2.92
CA VAL A 763 -4.14 -19.21 -3.17
C VAL A 763 -2.89 -18.39 -2.84
N ILE A 764 -2.94 -17.07 -3.05
CA ILE A 764 -1.86 -16.15 -2.71
C ILE A 764 -1.68 -16.05 -1.21
N GLU A 765 -2.77 -15.93 -0.44
CA GLU A 765 -2.71 -15.90 1.03
C GLU A 765 -2.05 -17.18 1.57
N ASP A 766 -2.51 -18.36 1.12
CA ASP A 766 -1.96 -19.66 1.54
C ASP A 766 -0.46 -19.81 1.19
N ILE A 767 -0.07 -19.45 -0.04
CA ILE A 767 1.33 -19.51 -0.50
C ILE A 767 2.20 -18.57 0.33
N ASN A 768 1.73 -17.35 0.56
CA ASN A 768 2.49 -16.35 1.31
C ASN A 768 2.57 -16.66 2.80
N GLU A 769 1.61 -17.36 3.39
CA GLU A 769 1.72 -17.83 4.77
C GLU A 769 2.96 -18.71 4.93
N VAL A 770 3.19 -19.65 4.01
CA VAL A 770 4.40 -20.51 4.01
C VAL A 770 5.66 -19.68 3.72
N HIS A 771 5.64 -18.83 2.70
CA HIS A 771 6.82 -18.08 2.29
C HIS A 771 7.28 -17.14 3.40
N VAL A 772 6.39 -16.27 3.88
CA VAL A 772 6.70 -15.22 4.85
C VAL A 772 7.02 -15.79 6.23
N SER A 773 6.32 -16.84 6.69
CA SER A 773 6.66 -17.51 7.95
C SER A 773 8.03 -18.19 7.90
N THR A 774 8.35 -18.86 6.78
CA THR A 774 9.66 -19.49 6.57
C THR A 774 10.76 -18.45 6.51
N TRP A 775 10.57 -17.37 5.75
CA TRP A 775 11.53 -16.28 5.67
C TRP A 775 11.78 -15.64 7.03
N THR A 776 10.71 -15.39 7.80
CA THR A 776 10.79 -14.88 9.18
C THR A 776 11.61 -15.80 10.08
N LYS A 777 11.41 -17.12 9.97
CA LYS A 777 12.22 -18.10 10.69
C LYS A 777 13.68 -18.06 10.25
N MET A 778 13.96 -17.95 8.95
CA MET A 778 15.32 -17.86 8.43
C MET A 778 16.06 -16.61 8.93
N ILE A 779 15.43 -15.44 8.90
CA ILE A 779 16.08 -14.20 9.36
C ILE A 779 16.28 -14.18 10.89
N THR A 780 15.36 -14.77 11.66
CA THR A 780 15.46 -14.84 13.14
C THR A 780 16.48 -15.87 13.61
N THR A 781 16.66 -16.97 12.87
CA THR A 781 17.62 -18.05 13.21
C THR A 781 18.97 -17.93 12.51
N SER A 782 19.12 -16.96 11.59
CA SER A 782 20.40 -16.58 11.00
C SER A 782 21.44 -16.29 12.08
N ASN A 783 22.72 -16.51 11.78
CA ASN A 783 23.82 -16.17 12.68
C ASN A 783 24.80 -15.16 12.01
N PRO A 784 24.81 -13.89 12.45
CA PRO A 784 23.92 -13.28 13.45
C PRO A 784 22.47 -13.16 12.94
N PRO A 785 21.48 -12.99 13.84
CA PRO A 785 20.10 -12.71 13.44
C PRO A 785 19.99 -11.43 12.64
N ILE A 786 19.03 -11.38 11.71
CA ILE A 786 18.83 -10.24 10.82
C ILE A 786 17.62 -9.44 11.32
N PRO A 787 17.84 -8.31 12.02
CA PRO A 787 16.75 -7.54 12.62
C PRO A 787 15.92 -6.77 11.59
N GLN A 788 16.51 -6.45 10.42
CA GLN A 788 15.84 -5.76 9.33
C GLN A 788 16.35 -6.29 7.99
N THR A 789 15.41 -6.65 7.12
CA THR A 789 15.68 -6.97 5.71
C THR A 789 14.72 -6.19 4.83
N GLN A 790 15.21 -5.74 3.69
CA GLN A 790 14.46 -4.99 2.69
C GLN A 790 13.84 -5.92 1.64
N PHE A 791 14.06 -7.22 1.79
CA PHE A 791 13.59 -8.27 0.92
C PHE A 791 12.47 -9.04 1.59
N SER A 792 11.51 -9.45 0.78
CA SER A 792 10.39 -10.25 1.22
C SER A 792 10.29 -11.46 0.31
N SER A 793 9.95 -12.59 0.90
CA SER A 793 9.50 -13.78 0.17
C SER A 793 8.02 -13.66 -0.22
N TYR A 794 7.37 -12.53 0.05
CA TYR A 794 5.99 -12.29 -0.36
C TYR A 794 5.87 -12.18 -1.88
N MET A 795 4.96 -12.97 -2.44
CA MET A 795 4.62 -13.01 -3.86
C MET A 795 3.24 -12.38 -4.05
N ASP A 796 3.21 -11.23 -4.71
CA ASP A 796 1.96 -10.58 -5.08
C ASP A 796 1.30 -11.21 -6.32
N VAL A 797 0.08 -10.74 -6.64
CA VAL A 797 -0.68 -11.21 -7.81
C VAL A 797 0.13 -11.04 -9.10
N TYR A 798 0.89 -9.96 -9.22
CA TYR A 798 1.69 -9.70 -10.40
C TYR A 798 2.78 -10.76 -10.56
N ASN A 799 3.59 -11.01 -9.53
CA ASN A 799 4.70 -11.96 -9.58
C ASN A 799 4.26 -13.43 -9.74
N LEU A 800 3.00 -13.77 -9.45
CA LEU A 800 2.44 -15.11 -9.67
C LEU A 800 1.75 -15.28 -11.03
N LYS A 801 1.35 -14.19 -11.68
CA LYS A 801 0.79 -14.23 -13.03
C LYS A 801 1.85 -14.62 -14.05
N LYS A 802 1.37 -15.20 -15.15
CA LYS A 802 2.22 -15.49 -16.30
C LYS A 802 2.61 -14.19 -16.98
N HIS A 803 3.92 -13.93 -17.06
CA HIS A 803 4.52 -12.85 -17.83
C HIS A 803 5.41 -13.43 -18.93
N VAL A 804 5.32 -12.87 -20.13
CA VAL A 804 6.14 -13.31 -21.27
C VAL A 804 7.02 -12.14 -21.71
N VAL A 805 8.32 -12.27 -21.45
CA VAL A 805 9.33 -11.27 -21.77
C VAL A 805 10.35 -11.91 -22.71
N ALA A 806 10.43 -11.40 -23.92
CA ALA A 806 11.10 -12.08 -25.03
C ALA A 806 11.80 -11.10 -25.99
N PHE A 807 12.34 -9.98 -25.49
CA PHE A 807 12.92 -8.95 -26.35
C PHE A 807 14.16 -9.45 -27.14
N SER A 808 14.63 -8.68 -28.13
CA SER A 808 15.91 -8.90 -28.83
C SER A 808 16.85 -7.72 -28.61
N ALA A 809 18.08 -7.96 -28.15
CA ALA A 809 19.12 -6.92 -28.03
C ALA A 809 19.94 -6.68 -29.31
N ASP A 810 19.55 -7.25 -30.46
CA ASP A 810 20.36 -7.15 -31.68
C ASP A 810 20.53 -5.71 -32.16
N LYS A 811 19.49 -4.88 -32.06
CA LYS A 811 19.56 -3.48 -32.52
C LYS A 811 20.58 -2.68 -31.73
N ILE A 812 20.59 -2.77 -30.39
CA ILE A 812 21.56 -2.00 -29.59
C ILE A 812 23.00 -2.46 -29.84
N LYS A 813 23.21 -3.78 -30.03
CA LYS A 813 24.51 -4.34 -30.38
C LYS A 813 25.00 -3.84 -31.75
N ASN A 814 24.11 -3.75 -32.73
CA ASN A 814 24.47 -3.38 -34.11
C ASN A 814 24.58 -1.87 -34.33
N VAL A 815 23.67 -1.07 -33.75
CA VAL A 815 23.60 0.38 -33.97
C VAL A 815 24.51 1.15 -33.01
N ILE A 816 24.46 0.80 -31.72
CA ILE A 816 25.27 1.46 -30.69
C ILE A 816 26.65 0.80 -30.55
N GLY A 817 26.77 -0.48 -30.90
CA GLY A 817 27.99 -1.26 -30.64
C GLY A 817 28.11 -1.71 -29.19
N TYR A 818 27.00 -1.72 -28.44
CA TYR A 818 27.03 -2.06 -27.02
C TYR A 818 27.43 -3.53 -26.80
N LYS A 819 28.38 -3.76 -25.90
CA LYS A 819 28.85 -5.09 -25.51
C LYS A 819 28.43 -5.39 -24.07
N LEU A 820 27.75 -6.51 -23.88
CA LEU A 820 27.31 -6.96 -22.56
C LEU A 820 28.52 -7.25 -21.67
N LYS A 821 28.51 -6.70 -20.45
CA LYS A 821 29.49 -6.96 -19.39
C LYS A 821 29.14 -8.24 -18.63
N ARG A 822 27.85 -8.53 -18.48
CA ARG A 822 27.30 -9.71 -17.80
C ARG A 822 26.35 -10.45 -18.76
N PRO A 823 26.90 -11.14 -19.77
CA PRO A 823 26.10 -11.71 -20.85
C PRO A 823 25.25 -12.92 -20.46
N TYR A 824 25.43 -13.51 -19.27
CA TYR A 824 24.75 -14.75 -18.91
C TYR A 824 24.16 -14.71 -17.50
N PHE A 825 22.92 -15.15 -17.37
CA PHE A 825 22.22 -15.43 -16.14
C PHE A 825 22.54 -16.87 -15.70
N ASN A 826 23.21 -17.01 -14.55
CA ASN A 826 23.69 -18.30 -14.07
C ASN A 826 23.90 -18.29 -12.54
N HIS A 827 24.39 -19.42 -11.99
CA HIS A 827 24.65 -19.57 -10.55
C HIS A 827 25.65 -18.54 -10.00
N GLU A 828 26.67 -18.18 -10.78
CA GLU A 828 27.68 -17.19 -10.36
C GLU A 828 27.00 -15.83 -10.13
N THR A 829 26.15 -15.39 -11.07
CA THR A 829 25.44 -14.11 -10.92
C THR A 829 24.43 -14.09 -9.77
N ILE A 830 23.74 -15.22 -9.51
CA ILE A 830 22.87 -15.36 -8.32
C ILE A 830 23.70 -15.35 -7.04
N GLY A 831 24.84 -16.04 -7.04
CA GLY A 831 25.76 -16.06 -5.92
C GLY A 831 26.33 -14.69 -5.59
N GLU A 832 26.84 -13.96 -6.58
CA GLU A 832 27.32 -12.58 -6.39
C GLU A 832 26.24 -11.68 -5.74
N MET A 833 25.00 -11.83 -6.19
CA MET A 833 23.86 -11.09 -5.65
C MET A 833 23.59 -11.46 -4.19
N VAL A 834 23.46 -12.75 -3.88
CA VAL A 834 23.18 -13.25 -2.52
C VAL A 834 24.30 -12.90 -1.55
N GLU A 835 25.56 -13.08 -1.95
CA GLU A 835 26.72 -12.80 -1.09
C GLU A 835 26.86 -11.31 -0.76
N LYS A 836 26.52 -10.41 -1.70
CA LYS A 836 26.45 -8.96 -1.41
C LYS A 836 25.35 -8.65 -0.38
N LEU A 837 24.20 -9.31 -0.45
CA LEU A 837 23.13 -9.10 0.53
C LEU A 837 23.47 -9.67 1.91
N LYS A 838 24.18 -10.80 1.97
CA LYS A 838 24.74 -11.35 3.22
C LYS A 838 25.76 -10.41 3.85
N ALA A 839 26.65 -9.83 3.04
CA ALA A 839 27.64 -8.84 3.49
C ALA A 839 26.98 -7.60 4.12
N GLU A 840 25.77 -7.25 3.69
CA GLU A 840 24.97 -6.15 4.26
C GLU A 840 24.09 -6.56 5.45
N HIS A 841 24.18 -7.81 5.90
CA HIS A 841 23.31 -8.39 6.92
C HIS A 841 21.83 -8.24 6.59
N SER A 842 21.48 -8.34 5.31
CA SER A 842 20.10 -8.24 4.80
C SER A 842 19.57 -9.56 4.20
N TRP A 843 20.42 -10.59 4.13
CA TRP A 843 20.07 -11.94 3.67
C TRP A 843 20.48 -13.00 4.70
N PRO A 844 19.62 -13.98 5.02
CA PRO A 844 19.89 -14.99 6.05
C PRO A 844 21.18 -15.77 5.78
N ASN A 845 22.03 -15.85 6.80
CA ASN A 845 23.26 -16.66 6.76
C ASN A 845 22.97 -18.04 7.35
N ILE A 846 22.28 -18.87 6.57
CA ILE A 846 21.93 -20.24 6.91
C ILE A 846 22.42 -21.12 5.77
N ASP A 847 23.13 -22.21 6.09
CA ASP A 847 23.52 -23.19 5.08
C ASP A 847 22.26 -23.81 4.46
N PRO A 848 22.11 -23.76 3.11
CA PRO A 848 20.91 -24.20 2.41
C PRO A 848 20.44 -25.60 2.75
#